data_AF-A0A969R8M5-F1
#
_entry.id   AF-A0A969R8M5-F1
#
_cell.length_a   1.000
_cell.length_b   1.000
_cell.length_c   1.000
_cell.angle_alpha   90.00
_cell.angle_beta   90.00
_cell.angle_gamma   90.00
#
_symmetry.space_group_name_H-M   'P 1'
#
loop_
_entity.id
_entity.type
_entity.pdbx_description
1 polymer ?
#
loop_
_entity_poly.entity_id
_entity_poly.type
_entity_poly.pdbx_seq_one_letter_code
_entity_poly.pdbx_strand_id
1 'polypeptide(L)'
;MLKLSLFLPYTSNQKNTQTLQENLFKKMHILIISQEFPPHAFGGIGTYNQTLARELIQLGHDVTVVSRGSQDTTNVIGPLTHVQVAIVEYLDCLPNYPTLSKNLAWAKKVAKIVEKIDRDRPISIIESAVWDFESIGILAHRSSLKIPLVVRLVTPLLVAAKINNWQINQDLKLCVEMEQELVRHADAVVAISQSVQDTFISAYQANPDDRWSVQLLGVQPWPSYTNITNYGELPQDLHRGEIQILFLGRLEARKGIELFLKALKLVLPKNSYVSVWIAGKDVEGWQEKSETLLGRNIQAQVQFLGTVTEERRELLYANCDFLVFPSRYESFGLVALEAMVHGKPVIGARAGAISEVVTDGESGILFEPDSPTDLAQKILLLVNNTKLRQQLGEGAKQRVQLLSARNMAKTSVNLYKSLVNSSQELKSLNHPIIENFEVEVLKRKEELQSMKENMVLKTTGNAHPESTPDWSSKLEMRSDWNVTKPQIIGWGWLNSIANRVVVPKASKFIHSVLYNSMQMQTLVNRTLASEHDRLKRNLETSNQDFEHKLSQLEQKVFDQVERRMKEEREKMDSELLNLKTQLDNLSIPVVDIKDEIHRIGDEVKEVKDSIKDIQRILSETRIQLILESEVIRSEFAYQSKAKNLKSPEILNQQKLHHNQSNLRLNLGCGTDIISDYINIDGRTLPGIDVVADLNCLPFEHNTISEIYASHVVEHMPEFELKNHILPYWYSLLKSRGKLVIICPDAEHMVLEYSKGNFSWDSLRKITYGAQDFSGNFHYNMFTSESLSRIISNCGFQEIVCTRARLVNGFYEMEVCAVK
;
A
#
# COMPACT_ATOMS: atom_id res chain seq x y z
N MET A 1 -24.75 -6.49 -9.99
CA MET A 1 -25.29 -7.75 -9.41
C MET A 1 -25.24 -8.94 -10.38
N LEU A 2 -25.59 -8.80 -11.67
CA LEU A 2 -25.62 -9.93 -12.64
C LEU A 2 -24.27 -10.64 -12.93
N LYS A 3 -23.10 -10.04 -12.62
CA LYS A 3 -21.78 -10.70 -12.76
C LYS A 3 -21.27 -11.41 -11.48
N LEU A 4 -21.93 -11.22 -10.34
CA LEU A 4 -21.57 -11.86 -9.06
C LEU A 4 -22.25 -13.23 -8.87
N SER A 5 -23.19 -13.60 -9.74
CA SER A 5 -23.87 -14.90 -9.74
C SER A 5 -22.96 -16.07 -10.17
N LEU A 6 -21.77 -15.78 -10.68
CA LEU A 6 -20.77 -16.78 -11.12
C LEU A 6 -19.99 -17.43 -9.96
N PHE A 7 -20.28 -17.09 -8.70
CA PHE A 7 -19.58 -17.58 -7.50
C PHE A 7 -20.31 -18.70 -6.74
N LEU A 8 -21.43 -19.23 -7.26
CA LEU A 8 -22.14 -20.32 -6.59
C LEU A 8 -21.50 -21.69 -6.87
N PRO A 9 -21.34 -22.56 -5.85
CA PRO A 9 -20.82 -23.91 -6.03
C PRO A 9 -21.82 -24.75 -6.83
N TYR A 10 -21.38 -25.30 -7.96
CA TYR A 10 -22.17 -26.27 -8.71
C TYR A 10 -22.10 -27.63 -8.02
N THR A 11 -23.24 -28.13 -7.56
CA THR A 11 -23.41 -29.50 -7.08
C THR A 11 -23.31 -30.46 -8.27
N SER A 12 -22.10 -30.90 -8.60
CA SER A 12 -21.94 -32.02 -9.55
C SER A 12 -22.13 -33.35 -8.82
N ASN A 13 -23.21 -34.01 -9.20
CA ASN A 13 -23.60 -35.32 -8.74
C ASN A 13 -22.82 -36.37 -9.56
N GLN A 14 -21.59 -36.71 -9.17
CA GLN A 14 -20.91 -37.92 -9.64
C GLN A 14 -20.14 -38.59 -8.50
N LYS A 15 -20.74 -39.67 -7.99
CA LYS A 15 -20.03 -40.71 -7.24
C LYS A 15 -19.01 -41.36 -8.19
N ASN A 16 -17.72 -41.28 -7.87
CA ASN A 16 -16.83 -42.45 -7.84
C ASN A 16 -15.45 -42.12 -7.26
N THR A 17 -15.23 -42.60 -6.04
CA THR A 17 -14.05 -43.36 -5.58
C THR A 17 -12.71 -43.08 -6.27
N GLN A 18 -12.04 -42.02 -5.82
CA GLN A 18 -10.58 -41.94 -5.77
C GLN A 18 -10.17 -41.13 -4.52
N THR A 19 -10.41 -41.72 -3.36
CA THR A 19 -10.07 -41.16 -2.05
C THR A 19 -8.93 -41.96 -1.46
N LEU A 20 -7.82 -41.28 -1.13
CA LEU A 20 -6.90 -41.52 0.02
C LEU A 20 -5.46 -40.95 -0.15
N GLN A 21 -5.23 -39.93 -0.98
CA GLN A 21 -3.96 -39.14 -0.94
C GLN A 21 -4.09 -37.61 -1.02
N GLU A 22 -5.28 -37.04 -1.21
CA GLU A 22 -5.49 -35.59 -1.08
C GLU A 22 -5.72 -35.19 0.39
N ASN A 23 -4.69 -35.38 1.23
CA ASN A 23 -4.71 -34.91 2.60
C ASN A 23 -4.68 -33.37 2.65
N LEU A 24 -5.83 -32.78 3.01
CA LEU A 24 -5.99 -31.64 3.92
C LEU A 24 -5.07 -30.43 3.65
N PHE A 25 -5.43 -29.61 2.68
CA PHE A 25 -4.98 -28.21 2.67
C PHE A 25 -5.56 -27.52 3.91
N LYS A 26 -4.72 -26.97 4.80
CA LYS A 26 -5.20 -26.06 5.85
C LYS A 26 -5.91 -24.90 5.15
N LYS A 27 -7.21 -24.76 5.42
CA LYS A 27 -8.01 -23.66 4.88
C LYS A 27 -7.35 -22.33 5.26
N MET A 28 -7.19 -21.45 4.29
CA MET A 28 -6.57 -20.12 4.46
C MET A 28 -7.61 -19.06 4.16
N HIS A 29 -7.47 -17.91 4.82
CA HIS A 29 -8.16 -16.68 4.45
C HIS A 29 -7.20 -15.83 3.62
N ILE A 30 -7.47 -15.71 2.32
CA ILE A 30 -6.61 -15.02 1.35
C ILE A 30 -7.25 -13.69 0.99
N LEU A 31 -6.55 -12.57 1.23
CA LEU A 31 -7.04 -11.25 0.88
C LEU A 31 -6.33 -10.74 -0.39
N ILE A 32 -7.08 -10.33 -1.40
CA ILE A 32 -6.59 -9.72 -2.63
C ILE A 32 -6.93 -8.23 -2.63
N ILE A 33 -5.94 -7.37 -2.84
CA ILE A 33 -6.13 -5.93 -3.06
C ILE A 33 -6.02 -5.66 -4.56
N SER A 34 -7.09 -5.11 -5.15
CA SER A 34 -7.09 -4.77 -6.57
C SER A 34 -8.13 -3.70 -6.91
N GLN A 35 -7.71 -2.49 -7.27
CA GLN A 35 -8.66 -1.46 -7.73
C GLN A 35 -9.37 -1.85 -9.03
N GLU A 36 -8.71 -2.63 -9.90
CA GLU A 36 -9.24 -3.10 -11.18
C GLU A 36 -10.27 -4.24 -11.05
N PHE A 37 -10.53 -4.76 -9.85
CA PHE A 37 -11.50 -5.84 -9.70
C PHE A 37 -12.92 -5.35 -10.06
N PRO A 38 -13.72 -6.13 -10.83
CA PRO A 38 -15.08 -5.77 -11.20
C PRO A 38 -15.97 -5.46 -9.98
N PRO A 39 -17.02 -4.61 -10.10
CA PRO A 39 -17.68 -4.18 -11.34
C PRO A 39 -17.29 -2.78 -11.86
N HIS A 40 -16.47 -2.02 -11.13
CA HIS A 40 -16.27 -0.59 -11.41
C HIS A 40 -15.06 -0.28 -12.31
N ALA A 41 -14.07 -1.16 -12.35
CA ALA A 41 -12.90 -1.05 -13.20
C ALA A 41 -12.68 -2.39 -13.92
N PHE A 42 -12.06 -2.32 -15.11
CA PHE A 42 -11.82 -3.48 -15.97
C PHE A 42 -10.47 -3.32 -16.66
N GLY A 43 -9.64 -4.36 -16.56
CA GLY A 43 -8.32 -4.41 -17.17
C GLY A 43 -7.69 -5.78 -16.92
N GLY A 44 -6.45 -5.96 -17.39
CA GLY A 44 -5.75 -7.23 -17.28
C GLY A 44 -5.54 -7.66 -15.83
N ILE A 45 -5.33 -6.69 -14.92
CA ILE A 45 -5.12 -6.95 -13.49
C ILE A 45 -6.42 -7.47 -12.87
N GLY A 46 -7.53 -6.79 -13.15
CA GLY A 46 -8.86 -7.22 -12.69
C GLY A 46 -9.24 -8.62 -13.18
N THR A 47 -9.00 -8.92 -14.46
CA THR A 47 -9.34 -10.23 -15.06
C THR A 47 -8.58 -11.39 -14.43
N TYR A 48 -7.26 -11.25 -14.21
CA TYR A 48 -6.52 -12.34 -13.58
C TYR A 48 -6.86 -12.47 -12.10
N ASN A 49 -7.08 -11.37 -11.36
CA ASN A 49 -7.48 -11.42 -9.96
C ASN A 49 -8.86 -12.08 -9.79
N GLN A 50 -9.80 -11.81 -10.68
CA GLN A 50 -11.08 -12.52 -10.71
C GLN A 50 -10.90 -14.02 -10.95
N THR A 51 -10.03 -14.37 -11.89
CA THR A 51 -9.71 -15.76 -12.24
C THR A 51 -9.03 -16.48 -11.07
N LEU A 52 -8.06 -15.83 -10.42
CA LEU A 52 -7.35 -16.33 -9.24
C LEU A 52 -8.29 -16.51 -8.06
N ALA A 53 -9.08 -15.49 -7.70
CA ALA A 53 -10.05 -15.55 -6.60
C ALA A 53 -11.02 -16.73 -6.75
N ARG A 54 -11.53 -16.95 -7.97
CA ARG A 54 -12.41 -18.10 -8.26
C ARG A 54 -11.72 -19.44 -8.02
N GLU A 55 -10.49 -19.60 -8.51
CA GLU A 55 -9.76 -20.87 -8.36
C GLU A 55 -9.31 -21.11 -6.91
N LEU A 56 -8.94 -20.08 -6.17
CA LEU A 56 -8.63 -20.19 -4.74
C LEU A 56 -9.85 -20.67 -3.94
N ILE A 57 -11.05 -20.19 -4.28
CA ILE A 57 -12.32 -20.68 -3.73
C ILE A 57 -12.55 -22.15 -4.09
N GLN A 58 -12.32 -22.55 -5.34
CA GLN A 58 -12.46 -23.95 -5.76
C GLN A 58 -11.46 -24.90 -5.08
N LEU A 59 -10.28 -24.38 -4.71
CA LEU A 59 -9.29 -25.09 -3.89
C LEU A 59 -9.66 -25.13 -2.39
N GLY A 60 -10.80 -24.56 -2.00
CA GLY A 60 -11.35 -24.64 -0.65
C GLY A 60 -10.95 -23.50 0.29
N HIS A 61 -10.32 -22.44 -0.22
CA HIS A 61 -9.92 -21.27 0.57
C HIS A 61 -11.06 -20.24 0.69
N ASP A 62 -10.99 -19.44 1.75
CA ASP A 62 -11.84 -18.25 1.86
C ASP A 62 -11.11 -17.07 1.23
N VAL A 63 -11.81 -16.28 0.41
CA VAL A 63 -11.20 -15.18 -0.33
C VAL A 63 -11.90 -13.88 0.00
N THR A 64 -11.14 -12.88 0.41
CA THR A 64 -11.61 -11.50 0.50
C THR A 64 -10.97 -10.70 -0.63
N VAL A 65 -11.75 -9.88 -1.33
CA VAL A 65 -11.24 -8.95 -2.34
C VAL A 65 -11.59 -7.54 -1.90
N VAL A 66 -10.58 -6.68 -1.79
CA VAL A 66 -10.74 -5.25 -1.55
C VAL A 66 -10.51 -4.51 -2.86
N SER A 67 -11.54 -3.85 -3.37
CA SER A 67 -11.51 -3.16 -4.66
C SER A 67 -12.03 -1.73 -4.57
N ARG A 68 -11.90 -1.00 -5.67
CA ARG A 68 -12.52 0.32 -5.81
C ARG A 68 -14.05 0.20 -5.94
N GLY A 69 -14.77 1.13 -5.31
CA GLY A 69 -16.23 1.26 -5.34
C GLY A 69 -16.68 2.71 -5.55
N SER A 70 -17.96 2.90 -5.87
CA SER A 70 -18.61 4.22 -5.79
C SER A 70 -18.94 4.63 -4.36
N GLN A 71 -19.10 3.66 -3.47
CA GLN A 71 -19.40 3.82 -2.06
C GLN A 71 -18.80 2.63 -1.28
N ASP A 72 -18.59 2.82 0.02
CA ASP A 72 -18.10 1.75 0.88
C ASP A 72 -19.18 0.69 1.04
N THR A 73 -18.95 -0.52 0.52
CA THR A 73 -19.88 -1.64 0.62
C THR A 73 -19.15 -2.94 0.84
N THR A 74 -19.79 -3.87 1.53
CA THR A 74 -19.29 -5.24 1.71
C THR A 74 -20.38 -6.21 1.29
N ASN A 75 -20.05 -7.10 0.35
CA ASN A 75 -20.94 -8.15 -0.13
C ASN A 75 -20.30 -9.50 0.17
N VAL A 76 -21.05 -10.40 0.80
CA VAL A 76 -20.58 -11.76 1.10
C VAL A 76 -21.38 -12.75 0.26
N ILE A 77 -20.68 -13.56 -0.52
CA ILE A 77 -21.28 -14.59 -1.41
C ILE A 77 -20.51 -15.90 -1.18
N GLY A 78 -21.04 -16.73 -0.28
CA GLY A 78 -20.38 -17.97 0.12
C GLY A 78 -18.97 -17.73 0.68
N PRO A 79 -17.91 -18.33 0.11
CA PRO A 79 -16.52 -18.14 0.55
C PRO A 79 -15.88 -16.84 0.03
N LEU A 80 -16.57 -16.05 -0.79
CA LEU A 80 -16.12 -14.75 -1.27
C LEU A 80 -16.66 -13.62 -0.39
N THR A 81 -15.78 -12.75 0.10
CA THR A 81 -16.13 -11.43 0.63
C THR A 81 -15.60 -10.35 -0.30
N HIS A 82 -16.47 -9.54 -0.89
CA HIS A 82 -16.08 -8.44 -1.78
C HIS A 82 -16.34 -7.11 -1.09
N VAL A 83 -15.26 -6.41 -0.74
CA VAL A 83 -15.26 -5.10 -0.10
C VAL A 83 -14.94 -4.05 -1.15
N GLN A 84 -15.89 -3.18 -1.44
CA GLN A 84 -15.70 -2.06 -2.36
C GLN A 84 -15.48 -0.80 -1.54
N VAL A 85 -14.41 -0.07 -1.87
CA VAL A 85 -13.96 1.10 -1.14
C VAL A 85 -14.14 2.32 -2.03
N ALA A 86 -14.95 3.28 -1.56
CA ALA A 86 -15.15 4.57 -2.21
C ALA A 86 -13.81 5.27 -2.43
N ILE A 87 -13.64 5.87 -3.60
CA ILE A 87 -12.50 6.75 -3.87
C ILE A 87 -12.56 7.91 -2.86
N VAL A 88 -11.43 8.14 -2.20
CA VAL A 88 -11.28 9.21 -1.21
C VAL A 88 -10.89 10.51 -1.92
N GLU A 89 -11.20 11.66 -1.30
CA GLU A 89 -10.62 12.94 -1.69
C GLU A 89 -9.09 12.92 -1.56
N TYR A 90 -8.42 13.81 -2.30
CA TYR A 90 -6.97 13.95 -2.27
C TYR A 90 -6.48 14.22 -0.84
N LEU A 91 -5.30 13.73 -0.48
CA LEU A 91 -4.59 14.20 0.70
C LEU A 91 -4.23 15.68 0.50
N ASP A 92 -4.79 16.55 1.33
CA ASP A 92 -4.54 18.00 1.34
C ASP A 92 -3.05 18.34 1.50
N CYS A 93 -2.25 17.41 2.03
CA CYS A 93 -0.81 17.56 2.17
C CYS A 93 -0.04 17.45 0.86
N LEU A 94 -0.64 17.01 -0.24
CA LEU A 94 0.06 16.78 -1.50
C LEU A 94 -0.69 17.45 -2.67
N PRO A 95 -0.98 18.77 -2.61
CA PRO A 95 -1.82 19.44 -3.61
C PRO A 95 -1.15 19.51 -4.99
N ASN A 96 0.19 19.50 -5.02
CA ASN A 96 0.99 19.50 -6.25
C ASN A 96 1.26 18.09 -6.79
N TYR A 97 0.82 17.05 -6.08
CA TYR A 97 1.05 15.64 -6.43
C TYR A 97 -0.27 14.85 -6.41
N PRO A 98 -1.23 15.22 -7.28
CA PRO A 98 -2.59 14.68 -7.23
C PRO A 98 -2.63 13.15 -7.41
N THR A 99 -1.77 12.57 -8.23
CA THR A 99 -1.74 11.12 -8.49
C THR A 99 -1.27 10.38 -7.24
N LEU A 100 -0.11 10.78 -6.70
CA LEU A 100 0.44 10.22 -5.48
C LEU A 100 -0.55 10.36 -4.32
N SER A 101 -1.08 11.57 -4.15
CA SER A 101 -2.03 11.94 -3.11
C SER A 101 -3.25 11.02 -3.11
N LYS A 102 -3.92 10.89 -4.25
CA LYS A 102 -5.10 10.03 -4.40
C LYS A 102 -4.81 8.57 -4.10
N ASN A 103 -3.70 8.04 -4.61
CA ASN A 103 -3.34 6.63 -4.43
C ASN A 103 -2.98 6.32 -2.97
N LEU A 104 -2.24 7.21 -2.30
CA LEU A 104 -1.94 7.10 -0.87
C LEU A 104 -3.20 7.20 0.00
N ALA A 105 -4.14 8.09 -0.33
CA ALA A 105 -5.42 8.20 0.36
C ALA A 105 -6.20 6.90 0.33
N TRP A 106 -6.28 6.29 -0.86
CA TRP A 106 -6.95 5.02 -1.03
C TRP A 106 -6.23 3.89 -0.29
N ALA A 107 -4.91 3.78 -0.41
CA ALA A 107 -4.10 2.77 0.28
C ALA A 107 -4.20 2.87 1.81
N LYS A 108 -4.24 4.09 2.37
CA LYS A 108 -4.44 4.34 3.82
C LYS A 108 -5.81 3.84 4.29
N LYS A 109 -6.87 4.11 3.51
CA LYS A 109 -8.21 3.64 3.82
C LYS A 109 -8.32 2.12 3.74
N VAL A 110 -7.70 1.51 2.71
CA VAL A 110 -7.62 0.06 2.55
C VAL A 110 -6.91 -0.58 3.74
N ALA A 111 -5.79 -0.04 4.22
CA ALA A 111 -5.08 -0.59 5.38
C ALA A 111 -5.98 -0.68 6.63
N LYS A 112 -6.73 0.39 6.96
CA LYS A 112 -7.69 0.39 8.09
C LYS A 112 -8.81 -0.64 7.93
N ILE A 113 -9.29 -0.83 6.70
CA ILE A 113 -10.29 -1.85 6.39
C ILE A 113 -9.69 -3.25 6.58
N VAL A 114 -8.47 -3.48 6.13
CA VAL A 114 -7.75 -4.74 6.31
C VAL A 114 -7.51 -5.03 7.80
N GLU A 115 -7.14 -4.05 8.63
CA GLU A 115 -7.05 -4.22 10.09
C GLU A 115 -8.36 -4.65 10.73
N LYS A 116 -9.48 -4.09 10.27
CA LYS A 116 -10.81 -4.50 10.75
C LYS A 116 -11.13 -5.94 10.34
N ILE A 117 -10.87 -6.28 9.09
CA ILE A 117 -11.10 -7.63 8.58
C ILE A 117 -10.23 -8.65 9.32
N ASP A 118 -8.95 -8.36 9.52
CA ASP A 118 -8.02 -9.26 10.22
C ASP A 118 -8.43 -9.51 11.67
N ARG A 119 -8.88 -8.47 12.37
CA ARG A 119 -9.40 -8.56 13.74
C ARG A 119 -10.65 -9.44 13.84
N ASP A 120 -11.58 -9.30 12.88
CA ASP A 120 -12.84 -10.06 12.88
C ASP A 120 -12.63 -11.49 12.37
N ARG A 121 -11.76 -11.66 11.38
CA ARG A 121 -11.44 -12.91 10.70
C ARG A 121 -9.97 -12.89 10.25
N PRO A 122 -9.06 -13.51 11.02
CA PRO A 122 -7.62 -13.49 10.74
C PRO A 122 -7.29 -13.83 9.29
N ILE A 123 -6.49 -12.98 8.67
CA ILE A 123 -6.03 -13.11 7.30
C ILE A 123 -4.71 -13.90 7.32
N SER A 124 -4.61 -14.89 6.43
CA SER A 124 -3.41 -15.72 6.31
C SER A 124 -2.37 -15.10 5.38
N ILE A 125 -2.82 -14.44 4.31
CA ILE A 125 -1.95 -13.84 3.29
C ILE A 125 -2.66 -12.65 2.63
N ILE A 126 -1.90 -11.62 2.25
CA ILE A 126 -2.36 -10.53 1.40
C ILE A 126 -1.64 -10.62 0.05
N GLU A 127 -2.36 -10.54 -1.06
CA GLU A 127 -1.79 -10.40 -2.41
C GLU A 127 -2.28 -9.10 -3.08
N SER A 128 -1.37 -8.44 -3.79
CA SER A 128 -1.65 -7.21 -4.55
C SER A 128 -0.80 -7.17 -5.81
N ALA A 129 -1.28 -6.50 -6.86
CA ALA A 129 -0.40 -6.06 -7.94
C ALA A 129 0.48 -4.90 -7.45
N VAL A 130 1.63 -4.67 -8.09
CA VAL A 130 2.47 -3.49 -7.83
C VAL A 130 1.80 -2.17 -8.27
N TRP A 131 0.80 -2.26 -9.16
CA TRP A 131 0.11 -1.12 -9.78
C TRP A 131 -0.50 -0.15 -8.77
N ASP A 132 -0.36 1.15 -9.03
CA ASP A 132 -0.78 2.25 -8.14
C ASP A 132 -0.32 2.09 -6.68
N PHE A 133 0.69 1.22 -6.43
CA PHE A 133 1.20 0.86 -5.11
C PHE A 133 0.06 0.60 -4.10
N GLU A 134 -1.00 -0.06 -4.56
CA GLU A 134 -2.29 -0.23 -3.88
C GLU A 134 -2.21 -0.77 -2.44
N SER A 135 -1.20 -1.59 -2.17
CA SER A 135 -0.95 -2.21 -0.86
C SER A 135 0.13 -1.52 -0.03
N ILE A 136 0.64 -0.35 -0.42
CA ILE A 136 1.67 0.39 0.35
C ILE A 136 1.18 0.72 1.77
N GLY A 137 -0.13 0.92 1.95
CA GLY A 137 -0.72 1.16 3.27
C GLY A 137 -0.54 -0.02 4.24
N ILE A 138 -0.42 -1.24 3.72
CA ILE A 138 -0.14 -2.44 4.53
C ILE A 138 1.26 -2.35 5.13
N LEU A 139 2.24 -1.87 4.36
CA LEU A 139 3.60 -1.65 4.86
C LEU A 139 3.64 -0.59 5.97
N ALA A 140 2.90 0.50 5.79
CA ALA A 140 2.79 1.57 6.80
C ALA A 140 2.17 1.11 8.12
N HIS A 141 1.37 0.04 8.11
CA HIS A 141 0.70 -0.52 9.28
C HIS A 141 1.30 -1.87 9.71
N ARG A 142 2.54 -2.22 9.30
CA ARG A 142 3.15 -3.54 9.65
C ARG A 142 3.29 -3.79 11.15
N SER A 143 3.26 -2.75 11.99
CA SER A 143 3.27 -2.89 13.46
C SER A 143 1.99 -3.59 13.98
N SER A 144 0.84 -3.32 13.36
CA SER A 144 -0.46 -3.95 13.64
C SER A 144 -0.76 -5.13 12.69
N LEU A 145 -0.44 -5.01 11.41
CA LEU A 145 -0.69 -6.00 10.36
C LEU A 145 0.54 -6.89 10.11
N LYS A 146 0.72 -7.92 10.94
CA LYS A 146 1.79 -8.92 10.80
C LYS A 146 1.39 -10.06 9.84
N ILE A 147 0.82 -9.70 8.69
CA ILE A 147 0.35 -10.64 7.66
C ILE A 147 1.34 -10.61 6.49
N PRO A 148 1.79 -11.75 5.95
CA PRO A 148 2.70 -11.72 4.81
C PRO A 148 2.05 -11.14 3.56
N LEU A 149 2.77 -10.25 2.88
CA LEU A 149 2.36 -9.51 1.68
C LEU A 149 3.10 -10.04 0.44
N VAL A 150 2.33 -10.54 -0.52
CA VAL A 150 2.79 -10.93 -1.85
C VAL A 150 2.51 -9.80 -2.85
N VAL A 151 3.56 -9.32 -3.51
CA VAL A 151 3.43 -8.28 -4.55
C VAL A 151 3.68 -8.88 -5.91
N ARG A 152 2.67 -8.86 -6.77
CA ARG A 152 2.75 -9.38 -8.14
C ARG A 152 3.20 -8.29 -9.10
N LEU A 153 4.32 -8.50 -9.79
CA LEU A 153 4.84 -7.57 -10.79
C LEU A 153 4.05 -7.71 -12.08
N VAL A 154 3.48 -6.60 -12.52
CA VAL A 154 2.86 -6.39 -13.83
C VAL A 154 3.71 -5.36 -14.59
N THR A 155 3.19 -4.74 -15.66
CA THR A 155 3.91 -3.64 -16.32
C THR A 155 4.31 -2.57 -15.28
N PRO A 156 5.60 -2.27 -15.09
CA PRO A 156 6.03 -1.23 -14.16
C PRO A 156 5.49 0.14 -14.58
N LEU A 157 5.14 1.01 -13.63
CA LEU A 157 4.56 2.33 -13.92
C LEU A 157 5.43 3.17 -14.85
N LEU A 158 6.75 3.20 -14.63
CA LEU A 158 7.69 3.93 -15.48
C LEU A 158 7.68 3.44 -16.93
N VAL A 159 7.51 2.13 -17.13
CA VAL A 159 7.46 1.53 -18.46
C VAL A 159 6.12 1.82 -19.12
N ALA A 160 5.01 1.69 -18.37
CA ALA A 160 3.69 2.07 -18.84
C ALA A 160 3.65 3.57 -19.25
N ALA A 161 4.28 4.45 -18.47
CA ALA A 161 4.36 5.87 -18.75
C ALA A 161 5.11 6.15 -20.06
N LYS A 162 6.26 5.50 -20.28
CA LYS A 162 7.03 5.62 -21.53
C LYS A 162 6.24 5.10 -22.74
N ILE A 163 5.61 3.93 -22.61
CA ILE A 163 4.85 3.30 -23.72
C ILE A 163 3.64 4.14 -24.12
N ASN A 164 2.94 4.73 -23.14
CA ASN A 164 1.75 5.54 -23.38
C ASN A 164 2.05 7.05 -23.56
N ASN A 165 3.32 7.44 -23.64
CA ASN A 165 3.77 8.84 -23.75
C ASN A 165 3.19 9.75 -22.65
N TRP A 166 3.07 9.23 -21.42
CA TRP A 166 2.65 10.02 -20.27
C TRP A 166 3.75 11.00 -19.85
N GLN A 167 3.35 12.16 -19.34
CA GLN A 167 4.30 13.13 -18.81
C GLN A 167 4.92 12.59 -17.51
N ILE A 168 6.23 12.35 -17.52
CA ILE A 168 6.99 11.93 -16.34
C ILE A 168 7.38 13.17 -15.53
N ASN A 169 6.41 13.70 -14.79
CA ASN A 169 6.59 14.81 -13.85
C ASN A 169 7.03 14.30 -12.46
N GLN A 170 7.22 15.22 -11.51
CA GLN A 170 7.65 14.86 -10.15
C GLN A 170 6.63 13.98 -9.41
N ASP A 171 5.32 14.19 -9.62
CA ASP A 171 4.24 13.37 -9.05
C ASP A 171 4.38 11.90 -9.46
N LEU A 172 4.56 11.63 -10.75
CA LEU A 172 4.76 10.28 -11.28
C LEU A 172 6.09 9.66 -10.81
N LYS A 173 7.16 10.45 -10.67
CA LYS A 173 8.44 9.94 -10.13
C LYS A 173 8.30 9.46 -8.69
N LEU A 174 7.55 10.18 -7.86
CA LEU A 174 7.25 9.75 -6.51
C LEU A 174 6.38 8.49 -6.49
N CYS A 175 5.43 8.37 -7.41
CA CYS A 175 4.65 7.13 -7.60
C CYS A 175 5.55 5.93 -7.95
N VAL A 176 6.56 6.15 -8.80
CA VAL A 176 7.59 5.15 -9.13
C VAL A 176 8.41 4.77 -7.91
N GLU A 177 8.82 5.74 -7.08
CA GLU A 177 9.50 5.44 -5.81
C GLU A 177 8.62 4.57 -4.90
N MET A 178 7.31 4.84 -4.82
CA MET A 178 6.39 4.01 -4.02
C MET A 178 6.28 2.58 -4.56
N GLU A 179 6.26 2.36 -5.89
CA GLU A 179 6.35 1.00 -6.45
C GLU A 179 7.64 0.29 -6.02
N GLN A 180 8.78 0.99 -6.03
CA GLN A 180 10.06 0.42 -5.60
C GLN A 180 10.07 0.08 -4.11
N GLU A 181 9.52 0.95 -3.24
CA GLU A 181 9.38 0.68 -1.81
C GLU A 181 8.48 -0.54 -1.55
N LEU A 182 7.35 -0.62 -2.26
CA LEU A 182 6.42 -1.74 -2.15
C LEU A 182 7.11 -3.07 -2.47
N VAL A 183 7.87 -3.12 -3.56
CA VAL A 183 8.60 -4.32 -3.98
C VAL A 183 9.77 -4.63 -3.04
N ARG A 184 10.48 -3.61 -2.54
CA ARG A 184 11.61 -3.80 -1.62
C ARG A 184 11.18 -4.48 -0.33
N HIS A 185 9.98 -4.17 0.17
CA HIS A 185 9.49 -4.59 1.49
C HIS A 185 8.37 -5.65 1.44
N ALA A 186 8.07 -6.20 0.27
CA ALA A 186 7.15 -7.35 0.15
C ALA A 186 7.78 -8.62 0.74
N ASP A 187 6.97 -9.52 1.29
CA ASP A 187 7.47 -10.82 1.80
C ASP A 187 7.73 -11.80 0.65
N ALA A 188 7.02 -11.64 -0.48
CA ALA A 188 7.35 -12.28 -1.75
C ALA A 188 7.07 -11.35 -2.93
N VAL A 189 7.89 -11.45 -3.97
CA VAL A 189 7.73 -10.71 -5.22
C VAL A 189 7.52 -11.72 -6.35
N VAL A 190 6.41 -11.59 -7.07
CA VAL A 190 6.02 -12.58 -8.09
C VAL A 190 5.86 -11.92 -9.45
N ALA A 191 6.76 -12.15 -10.39
CA ALA A 191 6.59 -11.65 -11.75
C ALA A 191 5.67 -12.55 -12.57
N ILE A 192 4.77 -11.94 -13.34
CA ILE A 192 3.83 -12.69 -14.21
C ILE A 192 4.49 -13.32 -15.45
N SER A 193 5.75 -12.97 -15.71
CA SER A 193 6.58 -13.47 -16.79
C SER A 193 8.04 -13.10 -16.53
N GLN A 194 8.97 -13.85 -17.12
CA GLN A 194 10.38 -13.51 -17.08
C GLN A 194 10.61 -12.16 -17.75
N SER A 195 9.92 -11.88 -18.86
CA SER A 195 9.98 -10.60 -19.55
C SER A 195 9.59 -9.42 -18.65
N VAL A 196 8.55 -9.57 -17.82
CA VAL A 196 8.16 -8.53 -16.86
C VAL A 196 9.21 -8.36 -15.76
N GLN A 197 9.77 -9.46 -15.25
CA GLN A 197 10.86 -9.39 -14.27
C GLN A 197 12.07 -8.62 -14.83
N ASP A 198 12.53 -8.99 -16.02
CA ASP A 198 13.68 -8.36 -16.68
C ASP A 198 13.40 -6.88 -17.00
N THR A 199 12.15 -6.59 -17.41
CA THR A 199 11.68 -5.22 -17.63
C THR A 199 11.72 -4.39 -16.35
N PHE A 200 11.26 -4.94 -15.22
CA PHE A 200 11.29 -4.26 -13.92
C PHE A 200 12.73 -4.03 -13.45
N ILE A 201 13.59 -5.05 -13.55
CA ILE A 201 15.02 -4.96 -13.21
C ILE A 201 15.70 -3.86 -14.03
N SER A 202 15.49 -3.85 -15.35
CA SER A 202 16.08 -2.85 -16.23
C SER A 202 15.55 -1.44 -15.96
N ALA A 203 14.24 -1.29 -15.78
CA ALA A 203 13.61 0.02 -15.60
C ALA A 203 13.95 0.66 -14.25
N TYR A 204 14.07 -0.14 -13.19
CA TYR A 204 14.26 0.32 -11.82
C TYR A 204 15.63 0.01 -11.21
N GLN A 205 16.52 -0.62 -11.97
CA GLN A 205 17.85 -1.08 -11.50
C GLN A 205 17.72 -1.94 -10.23
N ALA A 206 16.67 -2.78 -10.20
CA ALA A 206 16.37 -3.62 -9.04
C ALA A 206 17.34 -4.81 -8.96
N ASN A 207 17.61 -5.26 -7.73
CA ASN A 207 18.42 -6.45 -7.46
C ASN A 207 17.51 -7.52 -6.84
N PRO A 208 17.02 -8.50 -7.62
CA PRO A 208 16.21 -9.59 -7.11
C PRO A 208 16.95 -10.40 -6.04
N ASP A 209 16.23 -10.81 -5.00
CA ASP A 209 16.70 -11.75 -3.98
C ASP A 209 15.84 -13.02 -3.97
N ASP A 210 16.01 -13.86 -2.95
CA ASP A 210 15.34 -15.15 -2.78
C ASP A 210 13.80 -15.06 -2.66
N ARG A 211 13.26 -13.87 -2.43
CA ARG A 211 11.81 -13.62 -2.41
C ARG A 211 11.20 -13.52 -3.81
N TRP A 212 12.03 -13.36 -4.84
CA TRP A 212 11.57 -13.18 -6.22
C TRP A 212 11.32 -14.52 -6.89
N SER A 213 10.17 -14.63 -7.56
CA SER A 213 9.84 -15.80 -8.38
C SER A 213 9.05 -15.39 -9.61
N VAL A 214 9.08 -16.22 -10.65
CA VAL A 214 8.25 -16.06 -11.84
C VAL A 214 7.09 -17.05 -11.79
N GLN A 215 5.87 -16.55 -11.92
CA GLN A 215 4.66 -17.37 -12.01
C GLN A 215 3.81 -16.87 -13.18
N LEU A 216 3.79 -17.65 -14.26
CA LEU A 216 2.98 -17.35 -15.44
C LEU A 216 1.49 -17.33 -15.08
N LEU A 217 0.74 -16.38 -15.66
CA LEU A 217 -0.71 -16.35 -15.45
C LEU A 217 -1.38 -17.52 -16.16
N GLY A 218 -2.61 -17.80 -15.73
CA GLY A 218 -3.44 -18.82 -16.36
C GLY A 218 -4.83 -18.31 -16.72
N VAL A 219 -5.41 -18.94 -17.74
CA VAL A 219 -6.81 -18.74 -18.13
C VAL A 219 -7.64 -19.97 -17.79
N GLN A 220 -8.95 -19.79 -17.66
CA GLN A 220 -9.85 -20.91 -17.42
C GLN A 220 -9.88 -21.85 -18.65
N PRO A 221 -9.64 -23.16 -18.46
CA PRO A 221 -9.78 -24.11 -19.55
C PRO A 221 -11.25 -24.27 -19.97
N TRP A 222 -11.47 -24.42 -21.27
CA TRP A 222 -12.77 -24.77 -21.84
C TRP A 222 -12.98 -26.29 -21.84
N PRO A 223 -14.21 -26.78 -21.60
CA PRO A 223 -15.38 -26.06 -21.12
C PRO A 223 -15.49 -26.22 -19.59
N SER A 224 -15.35 -25.12 -18.84
CA SER A 224 -16.04 -25.04 -17.54
C SER A 224 -17.55 -24.75 -17.72
N TYR A 225 -18.00 -24.53 -18.96
CA TYR A 225 -19.41 -24.48 -19.38
C TYR A 225 -19.69 -25.65 -20.32
N THR A 226 -19.95 -26.83 -19.76
CA THR A 226 -20.48 -27.96 -20.52
C THR A 226 -21.90 -27.60 -20.99
N ASN A 227 -22.02 -27.07 -22.21
CA ASN A 227 -23.14 -27.30 -23.15
C ASN A 227 -23.12 -26.43 -24.42
N ILE A 228 -22.12 -25.58 -24.66
CA ILE A 228 -21.97 -24.92 -25.97
C ILE A 228 -21.00 -25.75 -26.84
N THR A 229 -21.42 -26.96 -27.20
CA THR A 229 -20.82 -27.69 -28.35
C THR A 229 -21.31 -27.14 -29.68
N ASN A 230 -22.24 -26.19 -29.64
CA ASN A 230 -22.88 -25.59 -30.79
C ASN A 230 -22.95 -24.09 -30.54
N TYR A 231 -21.98 -23.33 -31.05
CA TYR A 231 -21.99 -21.87 -31.04
C TYR A 231 -23.14 -21.27 -31.89
N GLY A 232 -24.07 -22.11 -32.35
CA GLY A 232 -25.09 -21.76 -33.32
C GLY A 232 -24.51 -21.59 -34.72
N GLU A 233 -25.37 -21.17 -35.64
CA GLU A 233 -24.91 -20.66 -36.93
C GLU A 233 -24.16 -19.34 -36.71
N LEU A 234 -23.15 -19.10 -37.55
CA LEU A 234 -22.42 -17.84 -37.52
C LEU A 234 -23.43 -16.69 -37.79
N PRO A 235 -23.45 -15.63 -36.96
CA PRO A 235 -24.31 -14.47 -37.19
C PRO A 235 -24.18 -13.93 -38.62
N GLN A 236 -25.31 -13.58 -39.26
CA GLN A 236 -25.35 -13.16 -40.66
C GLN A 236 -24.52 -11.89 -40.95
N ASP A 237 -24.27 -11.08 -39.92
CA ASP A 237 -23.44 -9.88 -40.02
C ASP A 237 -21.94 -10.18 -40.03
N LEU A 238 -21.50 -11.41 -39.73
CA LEU A 238 -20.10 -11.81 -39.81
C LEU A 238 -19.80 -12.44 -41.17
N HIS A 239 -18.95 -11.78 -41.94
CA HIS A 239 -18.47 -12.32 -43.21
C HIS A 239 -17.32 -13.30 -42.97
N ARG A 240 -17.48 -14.55 -43.41
CA ARG A 240 -16.45 -15.60 -43.28
C ARG A 240 -16.07 -16.14 -44.66
N GLY A 241 -14.77 -16.12 -44.95
CA GLY A 241 -14.16 -16.78 -46.11
C GLY A 241 -13.93 -18.27 -45.87
N GLU A 242 -13.14 -18.91 -46.74
CA GLU A 242 -12.68 -20.28 -46.51
C GLU A 242 -11.71 -20.33 -45.32
N ILE A 243 -10.82 -19.32 -45.22
CA ILE A 243 -9.87 -19.14 -44.11
C ILE A 243 -10.17 -17.83 -43.41
N GLN A 244 -10.36 -17.89 -42.10
CA GLN A 244 -10.72 -16.75 -41.27
C GLN A 244 -9.60 -16.37 -40.29
N ILE A 245 -9.05 -15.17 -40.44
CA ILE A 245 -8.04 -14.60 -39.54
C ILE A 245 -8.74 -13.73 -38.50
N LEU A 246 -8.31 -13.80 -37.24
CA LEU A 246 -8.77 -12.92 -36.17
C LEU A 246 -7.64 -12.01 -35.67
N PHE A 247 -7.94 -10.74 -35.47
CA PHE A 247 -7.20 -9.82 -34.60
C PHE A 247 -8.14 -9.38 -33.48
N LEU A 248 -7.66 -9.42 -32.24
CA LEU A 248 -8.43 -9.00 -31.07
C LEU A 248 -7.60 -8.15 -30.11
N GLY A 249 -8.08 -6.95 -29.81
CA GLY A 249 -7.41 -6.00 -28.91
C GLY A 249 -7.70 -4.55 -29.30
N ARG A 250 -7.34 -3.60 -28.44
CA ARG A 250 -7.43 -2.16 -28.77
C ARG A 250 -6.66 -1.87 -30.06
N LEU A 251 -7.22 -1.04 -30.94
CA LEU A 251 -6.53 -0.62 -32.16
C LEU A 251 -5.64 0.57 -31.80
N GLU A 252 -4.45 0.25 -31.31
CA GLU A 252 -3.41 1.20 -30.90
C GLU A 252 -2.04 0.73 -31.39
N ALA A 253 -1.09 1.66 -31.52
CA ALA A 253 0.26 1.36 -32.03
C ALA A 253 0.93 0.21 -31.26
N ARG A 254 0.78 0.17 -29.92
CA ARG A 254 1.34 -0.90 -29.08
C ARG A 254 0.81 -2.30 -29.42
N LYS A 255 -0.45 -2.42 -29.84
CA LYS A 255 -1.09 -3.69 -30.23
C LYS A 255 -0.76 -4.11 -31.66
N GLY A 256 -0.03 -3.27 -32.41
CA GLY A 256 0.50 -3.64 -33.73
C GLY A 256 -0.54 -3.68 -34.85
N ILE A 257 -1.68 -3.01 -34.71
CA ILE A 257 -2.72 -2.99 -35.77
C ILE A 257 -2.17 -2.44 -37.09
N GLU A 258 -1.36 -1.39 -37.06
CA GLU A 258 -0.65 -0.86 -38.24
C GLU A 258 0.19 -1.94 -38.94
N LEU A 259 0.99 -2.67 -38.15
CA LEU A 259 1.88 -3.73 -38.61
C LEU A 259 1.07 -4.85 -39.25
N PHE A 260 -0.06 -5.21 -38.65
CA PHE A 260 -0.99 -6.19 -39.19
C PHE A 260 -1.57 -5.76 -40.53
N LEU A 261 -2.09 -4.53 -40.64
CA LEU A 261 -2.66 -4.02 -41.89
C LEU A 261 -1.60 -3.95 -43.00
N LYS A 262 -0.36 -3.56 -42.67
CA LYS A 262 0.79 -3.60 -43.61
C LYS A 262 1.07 -5.03 -44.10
N ALA A 263 1.00 -6.03 -43.22
CA ALA A 263 1.15 -7.43 -43.60
C ALA A 263 -0.02 -7.91 -44.49
N LEU A 264 -1.26 -7.54 -44.16
CA LEU A 264 -2.44 -7.90 -44.96
C LEU A 264 -2.38 -7.38 -46.39
N LYS A 265 -1.79 -6.19 -46.60
CA LYS A 265 -1.53 -5.65 -47.95
C LYS A 265 -0.66 -6.57 -48.82
N LEU A 266 0.21 -7.38 -48.20
CA LEU A 266 1.06 -8.35 -48.89
C LEU A 266 0.35 -9.70 -49.09
N VAL A 267 -0.58 -10.06 -48.20
CA VAL A 267 -1.26 -11.36 -48.18
C VAL A 267 -2.51 -11.37 -49.07
N LEU A 268 -3.44 -10.44 -48.86
CA LEU A 268 -4.80 -10.51 -49.41
C LEU A 268 -4.92 -10.33 -50.95
N PRO A 269 -4.03 -9.61 -51.68
CA PRO A 269 -4.19 -9.45 -53.13
C PRO A 269 -4.24 -10.75 -53.94
N LYS A 270 -3.62 -11.83 -53.44
CA LYS A 270 -3.54 -13.13 -54.12
C LYS A 270 -4.39 -14.21 -53.45
N ASN A 271 -5.17 -13.87 -52.42
CA ASN A 271 -5.83 -14.84 -51.56
C ASN A 271 -7.28 -14.41 -51.23
N SER A 272 -8.11 -14.25 -52.26
CA SER A 272 -9.49 -13.76 -52.14
C SER A 272 -10.44 -14.62 -51.29
N TYR A 273 -10.04 -15.86 -50.97
CA TYR A 273 -10.76 -16.79 -50.10
C TYR A 273 -10.46 -16.57 -48.60
N VAL A 274 -9.53 -15.68 -48.27
CA VAL A 274 -9.19 -15.30 -46.90
C VAL A 274 -10.08 -14.14 -46.46
N SER A 275 -10.56 -14.18 -45.22
CA SER A 275 -11.28 -13.08 -44.59
C SER A 275 -10.66 -12.75 -43.24
N VAL A 276 -10.82 -11.50 -42.79
CA VAL A 276 -10.20 -10.98 -41.57
C VAL A 276 -11.23 -10.29 -40.69
N TRP A 277 -11.27 -10.66 -39.42
CA TRP A 277 -12.04 -9.96 -38.38
C TRP A 277 -11.09 -9.16 -37.50
N ILE A 278 -11.40 -7.90 -37.28
CA ILE A 278 -10.67 -6.99 -36.40
C ILE A 278 -11.65 -6.50 -35.33
N ALA A 279 -11.45 -6.95 -34.09
CA ALA A 279 -12.31 -6.60 -32.96
C ALA A 279 -11.54 -5.86 -31.86
N GLY A 280 -12.09 -4.74 -31.42
CA GLY A 280 -11.60 -3.90 -30.32
C GLY A 280 -11.98 -2.43 -30.47
N LYS A 281 -11.80 -1.67 -29.39
CA LYS A 281 -11.99 -0.22 -29.41
C LYS A 281 -10.93 0.45 -30.28
N ASP A 282 -11.36 1.24 -31.26
CA ASP A 282 -10.47 2.08 -32.06
C ASP A 282 -10.21 3.40 -31.35
N VAL A 283 -8.96 3.60 -30.93
CA VAL A 283 -8.52 4.79 -30.20
C VAL A 283 -7.64 5.71 -31.03
N GLU A 284 -7.20 5.26 -32.21
CA GLU A 284 -6.26 5.98 -33.08
C GLU A 284 -6.81 6.16 -34.51
N GLY A 285 -8.05 5.74 -34.80
CA GLY A 285 -8.70 5.89 -36.10
C GLY A 285 -8.16 4.94 -37.17
N TRP A 286 -7.76 3.73 -36.78
CA TRP A 286 -7.18 2.74 -37.71
C TRP A 286 -8.18 2.20 -38.71
N GLN A 287 -9.48 2.14 -38.38
CA GLN A 287 -10.52 1.74 -39.33
C GLN A 287 -10.53 2.66 -40.56
N GLU A 288 -10.55 3.98 -40.37
CA GLU A 288 -10.54 4.95 -41.47
C GLU A 288 -9.21 4.91 -42.25
N LYS A 289 -8.09 4.84 -41.54
CA LYS A 289 -6.75 4.73 -42.15
C LYS A 289 -6.56 3.46 -42.97
N SER A 290 -7.29 2.38 -42.65
CA SER A 290 -7.14 1.09 -43.32
C SER A 290 -7.49 1.15 -44.80
N GLU A 291 -8.51 1.94 -45.20
CA GLU A 291 -8.92 2.06 -46.60
C GLU A 291 -7.80 2.65 -47.47
N THR A 292 -7.10 3.66 -46.95
CA THR A 292 -5.96 4.29 -47.65
C THR A 292 -4.77 3.34 -47.73
N LEU A 293 -4.53 2.56 -46.67
CA LEU A 293 -3.39 1.65 -46.61
C LEU A 293 -3.58 0.43 -47.51
N LEU A 294 -4.75 -0.21 -47.45
CA LEU A 294 -5.09 -1.46 -48.12
C LEU A 294 -5.60 -1.24 -49.56
N GLY A 295 -6.33 -0.15 -49.81
CA GLY A 295 -7.07 0.06 -51.05
C GLY A 295 -8.41 -0.71 -51.09
N ARG A 296 -9.36 -0.20 -51.89
CA ARG A 296 -10.78 -0.64 -51.88
C ARG A 296 -10.99 -2.14 -52.08
N ASN A 297 -10.25 -2.78 -52.99
CA ASN A 297 -10.43 -4.20 -53.30
C ASN A 297 -9.99 -5.13 -52.16
N ILE A 298 -8.98 -4.73 -51.38
CA ILE A 298 -8.49 -5.50 -50.23
C ILE A 298 -9.39 -5.26 -49.01
N GLN A 299 -9.89 -4.02 -48.85
CA GLN A 299 -10.76 -3.63 -47.74
C GLN A 299 -11.99 -4.53 -47.61
N ALA A 300 -12.57 -5.00 -48.73
CA ALA A 300 -13.74 -5.88 -48.72
C ALA A 300 -13.53 -7.22 -48.00
N GLN A 301 -12.27 -7.67 -47.79
CA GLN A 301 -11.93 -8.88 -47.04
C GLN A 301 -11.70 -8.62 -45.55
N VAL A 302 -11.70 -7.35 -45.11
CA VAL A 302 -11.37 -6.94 -43.75
C VAL A 302 -12.57 -6.30 -43.07
N GLN A 303 -13.10 -6.96 -42.05
CA GLN A 303 -14.26 -6.49 -41.30
C GLN A 303 -13.85 -5.97 -39.92
N PHE A 304 -14.09 -4.69 -39.67
CA PHE A 304 -13.94 -4.04 -38.37
C PHE A 304 -15.23 -4.20 -37.57
N LEU A 305 -15.14 -4.82 -36.39
CA LEU A 305 -16.29 -5.18 -35.55
C LEU A 305 -16.49 -4.22 -34.37
N GLY A 306 -15.55 -3.30 -34.14
CA GLY A 306 -15.54 -2.44 -32.95
C GLY A 306 -15.41 -3.26 -31.66
N THR A 307 -15.94 -2.73 -30.55
CA THR A 307 -15.95 -3.45 -29.26
C THR A 307 -17.04 -4.52 -29.28
N VAL A 308 -16.70 -5.75 -28.88
CA VAL A 308 -17.62 -6.89 -28.87
C VAL A 308 -17.89 -7.38 -27.45
N THR A 309 -19.03 -8.04 -27.23
CA THR A 309 -19.36 -8.67 -25.94
C THR A 309 -18.49 -9.90 -25.68
N GLU A 310 -18.49 -10.41 -24.45
CA GLU A 310 -17.79 -11.66 -24.09
C GLU A 310 -18.30 -12.82 -24.96
N GLU A 311 -19.61 -12.96 -25.14
CA GLU A 311 -20.22 -14.02 -25.96
C GLU A 311 -19.79 -13.92 -27.42
N ARG A 312 -19.80 -12.70 -27.98
CA ARG A 312 -19.38 -12.47 -29.37
C ARG A 312 -17.87 -12.69 -29.53
N ARG A 313 -17.05 -12.37 -28.54
CA ARG A 313 -15.62 -12.71 -28.53
C ARG A 313 -15.41 -14.22 -28.60
N GLU A 314 -16.13 -15.00 -27.80
CA GLU A 314 -16.04 -16.47 -27.85
C GLU A 314 -16.45 -17.03 -29.23
N LEU A 315 -17.50 -16.46 -29.85
CA LEU A 315 -17.89 -16.83 -31.22
C LEU A 315 -16.78 -16.58 -32.24
N LEU A 316 -16.08 -15.45 -32.13
CA LEU A 316 -14.96 -15.12 -33.02
C LEU A 316 -13.80 -16.10 -32.84
N TYR A 317 -13.45 -16.44 -31.60
CA TYR A 317 -12.42 -17.45 -31.34
C TYR A 317 -12.81 -18.81 -31.88
N ALA A 318 -14.05 -19.27 -31.67
CA ALA A 318 -14.50 -20.57 -32.13
C ALA A 318 -14.45 -20.72 -33.67
N ASN A 319 -14.77 -19.64 -34.39
CA ASN A 319 -14.96 -19.67 -35.84
C ASN A 319 -13.78 -19.15 -36.67
N CYS A 320 -12.73 -18.61 -36.04
CA CYS A 320 -11.48 -18.30 -36.73
C CYS A 320 -10.63 -19.56 -36.98
N ASP A 321 -9.72 -19.48 -37.94
CA ASP A 321 -8.72 -20.51 -38.21
C ASP A 321 -7.46 -20.30 -37.38
N PHE A 322 -7.09 -19.05 -37.13
CA PHE A 322 -5.97 -18.67 -36.26
C PHE A 322 -6.05 -17.20 -35.84
N LEU A 323 -5.39 -16.88 -34.72
CA LEU A 323 -5.26 -15.52 -34.20
C LEU A 323 -3.94 -14.91 -34.68
N VAL A 324 -3.97 -13.65 -35.12
CA VAL A 324 -2.77 -12.81 -35.29
C VAL A 324 -2.71 -11.82 -34.14
N PHE A 325 -1.63 -11.90 -33.36
CA PHE A 325 -1.40 -11.11 -32.15
C PHE A 325 -0.06 -10.35 -32.24
N PRO A 326 0.00 -9.27 -33.05
CA PRO A 326 1.25 -8.61 -33.45
C PRO A 326 1.67 -7.51 -32.47
N SER A 327 1.34 -7.65 -31.20
CA SER A 327 1.65 -6.64 -30.19
C SER A 327 3.16 -6.43 -30.09
N ARG A 328 3.57 -5.16 -30.03
CA ARG A 328 4.97 -4.73 -29.85
C ARG A 328 5.44 -4.87 -28.41
N TYR A 329 4.52 -4.88 -27.47
CA TYR A 329 4.78 -5.16 -26.06
C TYR A 329 3.52 -5.68 -25.38
N GLU A 330 3.66 -6.81 -24.68
CA GLU A 330 2.65 -7.36 -23.78
C GLU A 330 3.30 -7.87 -22.50
N SER A 331 2.65 -7.58 -21.38
CA SER A 331 3.07 -8.07 -20.06
C SER A 331 2.88 -9.58 -19.93
N PHE A 332 1.85 -10.12 -20.59
CA PHE A 332 1.59 -11.56 -20.66
C PHE A 332 0.89 -11.96 -21.97
N GLY A 333 -0.32 -11.44 -22.22
CA GLY A 333 -1.07 -11.70 -23.46
C GLY A 333 -2.24 -12.67 -23.29
N LEU A 334 -3.17 -12.38 -22.39
CA LEU A 334 -4.36 -13.22 -22.13
C LEU A 334 -5.18 -13.53 -23.39
N VAL A 335 -5.25 -12.61 -24.36
CA VAL A 335 -5.93 -12.80 -25.66
C VAL A 335 -5.39 -14.00 -26.44
N ALA A 336 -4.08 -14.24 -26.38
CA ALA A 336 -3.45 -15.38 -27.03
C ALA A 336 -3.86 -16.70 -26.34
N LEU A 337 -3.89 -16.71 -25.01
CA LEU A 337 -4.37 -17.85 -24.23
C LEU A 337 -5.84 -18.14 -24.49
N GLU A 338 -6.68 -17.11 -24.55
CA GLU A 338 -8.09 -17.23 -24.92
C GLU A 338 -8.25 -17.90 -26.31
N ALA A 339 -7.43 -17.56 -27.31
CA ALA A 339 -7.44 -18.29 -28.59
C ALA A 339 -7.01 -19.75 -28.45
N MET A 340 -5.98 -20.03 -27.65
CA MET A 340 -5.48 -21.38 -27.42
C MET A 340 -6.49 -22.28 -26.71
N VAL A 341 -7.36 -21.72 -25.85
CA VAL A 341 -8.50 -22.43 -25.26
C VAL A 341 -9.41 -23.03 -26.33
N HIS A 342 -9.61 -22.33 -27.45
CA HIS A 342 -10.40 -22.80 -28.60
C HIS A 342 -9.59 -23.68 -29.57
N GLY A 343 -8.36 -24.06 -29.20
CA GLY A 343 -7.43 -24.78 -30.06
C GLY A 343 -7.03 -23.99 -31.30
N LYS A 344 -7.04 -22.66 -31.22
CA LYS A 344 -6.63 -21.80 -32.33
C LYS A 344 -5.15 -21.46 -32.18
N PRO A 345 -4.31 -21.74 -33.20
CA PRO A 345 -2.92 -21.36 -33.15
C PRO A 345 -2.79 -19.83 -33.20
N VAL A 346 -1.71 -19.33 -32.60
CA VAL A 346 -1.43 -17.90 -32.49
C VAL A 346 -0.19 -17.54 -33.31
N ILE A 347 -0.26 -16.52 -34.15
CA ILE A 347 0.91 -15.84 -34.71
C ILE A 347 1.24 -14.65 -33.81
N GLY A 348 2.35 -14.73 -33.07
CA GLY A 348 2.76 -13.72 -32.09
C GLY A 348 4.10 -13.07 -32.43
N ALA A 349 4.33 -11.82 -32.02
CA ALA A 349 5.65 -11.20 -32.15
C ALA A 349 6.61 -11.78 -31.10
N ARG A 350 7.92 -11.87 -31.39
CA ARG A 350 8.95 -12.13 -30.36
C ARG A 350 9.17 -10.90 -29.47
N ALA A 351 8.12 -10.42 -28.82
CA ALA A 351 8.12 -9.19 -28.04
C ALA A 351 7.39 -9.35 -26.70
N GLY A 352 7.95 -8.77 -25.65
CA GLY A 352 7.44 -8.93 -24.29
C GLY A 352 7.33 -10.40 -23.90
N ALA A 353 6.26 -10.74 -23.19
CA ALA A 353 6.00 -12.10 -22.71
C ALA A 353 5.36 -13.04 -23.74
N ILE A 354 5.17 -12.60 -25.00
CA ILE A 354 4.49 -13.43 -26.02
C ILE A 354 5.24 -14.73 -26.27
N SER A 355 6.58 -14.71 -26.27
CA SER A 355 7.43 -15.89 -26.41
C SER A 355 7.33 -16.86 -25.23
N GLU A 356 6.84 -16.41 -24.08
CA GLU A 356 6.57 -17.25 -22.91
C GLU A 356 5.16 -17.84 -22.95
N VAL A 357 4.25 -17.27 -23.74
CA VAL A 357 2.89 -17.80 -23.94
C VAL A 357 2.86 -18.77 -25.12
N VAL A 358 3.41 -18.35 -26.27
CA VAL A 358 3.41 -19.08 -27.54
C VAL A 358 4.73 -19.83 -27.70
N THR A 359 4.68 -21.16 -27.65
CA THR A 359 5.78 -22.03 -28.05
C THR A 359 5.81 -22.15 -29.57
N ASP A 360 6.86 -21.58 -30.19
CA ASP A 360 7.05 -21.49 -31.64
C ASP A 360 7.15 -22.88 -32.29
N GLY A 361 6.36 -23.11 -33.34
CA GLY A 361 6.28 -24.39 -34.04
C GLY A 361 5.45 -25.47 -33.34
N GLU A 362 4.99 -25.23 -32.10
CA GLU A 362 4.20 -26.19 -31.32
C GLU A 362 2.77 -25.68 -31.05
N SER A 363 2.62 -24.51 -30.46
CA SER A 363 1.31 -23.91 -30.10
C SER A 363 0.92 -22.71 -30.97
N GLY A 364 1.84 -22.29 -31.82
CA GLY A 364 1.71 -21.12 -32.68
C GLY A 364 3.01 -20.87 -33.43
N ILE A 365 3.14 -19.68 -34.02
CA ILE A 365 4.33 -19.26 -34.75
C ILE A 365 4.76 -17.88 -34.26
N LEU A 366 6.05 -17.71 -34.05
CA LEU A 366 6.63 -16.41 -33.71
C LEU A 366 7.22 -15.72 -34.94
N PHE A 367 7.09 -14.40 -34.99
CA PHE A 367 7.66 -13.55 -36.04
C PHE A 367 8.50 -12.42 -35.45
N GLU A 368 9.39 -11.85 -36.27
CA GLU A 368 10.27 -10.76 -35.85
C GLU A 368 9.50 -9.45 -35.60
N PRO A 369 9.69 -8.80 -34.44
CA PRO A 369 9.00 -7.55 -34.13
C PRO A 369 9.20 -6.49 -35.22
N ASP A 370 8.17 -5.68 -35.46
CA ASP A 370 8.18 -4.58 -36.44
C ASP A 370 8.50 -4.97 -37.90
N SER A 371 8.33 -6.26 -38.25
CA SER A 371 8.52 -6.78 -39.62
C SER A 371 7.19 -7.18 -40.28
N PRO A 372 6.56 -6.30 -41.10
CA PRO A 372 5.34 -6.65 -41.83
C PRO A 372 5.56 -7.80 -42.83
N THR A 373 6.77 -7.94 -43.35
CA THR A 373 7.15 -8.97 -44.33
C THR A 373 7.24 -10.35 -43.68
N ASP A 374 7.89 -10.47 -42.52
CA ASP A 374 7.95 -11.75 -41.81
C ASP A 374 6.56 -12.14 -41.28
N LEU A 375 5.79 -11.18 -40.75
CA LEU A 375 4.40 -11.42 -40.36
C LEU A 375 3.56 -11.94 -41.54
N ALA A 376 3.67 -11.32 -42.73
CA ALA A 376 2.98 -11.78 -43.93
C ALA A 376 3.41 -13.21 -44.33
N GLN A 377 4.70 -13.54 -44.20
CA GLN A 377 5.19 -14.90 -44.47
C GLN A 377 4.59 -15.92 -43.49
N LYS A 378 4.52 -15.61 -42.19
CA LYS A 378 3.90 -16.52 -41.20
C LYS A 378 2.40 -16.68 -41.45
N ILE A 379 1.70 -15.60 -41.82
CA ILE A 379 0.29 -15.67 -42.21
C ILE A 379 0.12 -16.58 -43.42
N LEU A 380 0.90 -16.40 -44.49
CA LEU A 380 0.83 -17.24 -45.69
C LEU A 380 1.15 -18.72 -45.40
N LEU A 381 2.09 -18.99 -44.49
CA LEU A 381 2.40 -20.34 -44.06
C LEU A 381 1.17 -21.02 -43.43
N LEU A 382 0.47 -20.33 -42.54
CA LEU A 382 -0.76 -20.87 -41.95
C LEU A 382 -1.91 -20.92 -42.95
N VAL A 383 -2.11 -19.92 -43.81
CA VAL A 383 -3.17 -19.92 -44.84
C VAL A 383 -3.04 -21.14 -45.76
N ASN A 384 -1.82 -21.46 -46.21
CA ASN A 384 -1.57 -22.52 -47.18
C ASN A 384 -1.41 -23.93 -46.60
N ASN A 385 -1.40 -24.09 -45.27
CA ASN A 385 -1.08 -25.38 -44.64
C ASN A 385 -2.08 -25.79 -43.55
N THR A 386 -3.18 -26.43 -43.96
CA THR A 386 -4.23 -26.93 -43.05
C THR A 386 -3.69 -27.94 -42.03
N LYS A 387 -2.75 -28.81 -42.41
CA LYS A 387 -2.17 -29.81 -41.51
C LYS A 387 -1.36 -29.14 -40.39
N LEU A 388 -0.57 -28.12 -40.74
CA LEU A 388 0.16 -27.34 -39.76
C LEU A 388 -0.78 -26.57 -38.83
N ARG A 389 -1.86 -25.95 -39.36
CA ARG A 389 -2.87 -25.29 -38.51
C ARG A 389 -3.47 -26.25 -37.49
N GLN A 390 -3.82 -27.47 -37.90
CA GLN A 390 -4.36 -28.50 -37.00
C GLN A 390 -3.34 -28.95 -35.94
N GLN A 391 -2.09 -29.20 -36.35
CA GLN A 391 -1.01 -29.57 -35.44
C GLN A 391 -0.79 -28.48 -34.39
N LEU A 392 -0.65 -27.22 -34.81
CA LEU A 392 -0.43 -26.10 -33.90
C LEU A 392 -1.64 -25.84 -33.01
N GLY A 393 -2.86 -26.06 -33.52
CA GLY A 393 -4.09 -25.98 -32.74
C GLY A 393 -4.15 -27.02 -31.62
N GLU A 394 -3.65 -28.23 -31.86
CA GLU A 394 -3.55 -29.25 -30.80
C GLU A 394 -2.46 -28.90 -29.78
N GLY A 395 -1.30 -28.42 -30.22
CA GLY A 395 -0.26 -27.91 -29.32
C GLY A 395 -0.72 -26.68 -28.51
N ALA A 396 -1.58 -25.83 -29.08
CA ALA A 396 -2.23 -24.73 -28.38
C ALA A 396 -3.10 -25.23 -27.20
N LYS A 397 -3.90 -26.29 -27.42
CA LYS A 397 -4.70 -26.90 -26.34
C LYS A 397 -3.80 -27.49 -25.26
N GLN A 398 -2.70 -28.14 -25.62
CA GLN A 398 -1.75 -28.68 -24.64
C GLN A 398 -1.08 -27.55 -23.84
N ARG A 399 -0.68 -26.46 -24.51
CA ARG A 399 -0.05 -25.30 -23.89
C ARG A 399 -0.96 -24.64 -22.86
N VAL A 400 -2.24 -24.45 -23.18
CA VAL A 400 -3.18 -23.78 -22.27
C VAL A 400 -3.54 -24.63 -21.04
N GLN A 401 -3.41 -25.96 -21.09
CA GLN A 401 -3.54 -26.81 -19.90
C GLN A 401 -2.42 -26.52 -18.88
N LEU A 402 -1.20 -26.27 -19.36
CA LEU A 402 -0.07 -25.86 -18.53
C LEU A 402 -0.31 -24.46 -17.95
N LEU A 403 -0.74 -23.52 -18.81
CA LEU A 403 -1.08 -22.14 -18.46
C LEU A 403 -2.56 -21.99 -18.05
N SER A 404 -3.03 -22.92 -17.20
CA SER A 404 -4.40 -22.91 -16.71
C SER A 404 -4.53 -22.11 -15.40
N ALA A 405 -5.69 -21.49 -15.21
CA ALA A 405 -6.03 -20.76 -14.00
C ALA A 405 -5.85 -21.61 -12.73
N ARG A 406 -6.19 -22.90 -12.82
CA ARG A 406 -6.03 -23.86 -11.72
C ARG A 406 -4.57 -24.08 -11.35
N ASN A 407 -3.68 -24.19 -12.34
CA ASN A 407 -2.24 -24.30 -12.08
C ASN A 407 -1.69 -23.02 -11.47
N MET A 408 -2.09 -21.84 -11.99
CA MET A 408 -1.72 -20.54 -11.40
C MET A 408 -2.12 -20.45 -9.92
N ALA A 409 -3.34 -20.86 -9.57
CA ALA A 409 -3.82 -20.86 -8.19
C ALA A 409 -3.08 -21.87 -7.30
N LYS A 410 -2.82 -23.10 -7.79
CA LYS A 410 -2.03 -24.10 -7.05
C LYS A 410 -0.62 -23.60 -6.74
N THR A 411 0.06 -23.00 -7.72
CA THR A 411 1.40 -22.42 -7.54
C THR A 411 1.37 -21.28 -6.53
N SER A 412 0.36 -20.41 -6.59
CA SER A 412 0.17 -19.32 -5.63
C SER A 412 -0.08 -19.85 -4.21
N VAL A 413 -0.94 -20.86 -4.04
CA VAL A 413 -1.20 -21.52 -2.74
C VAL A 413 0.07 -22.13 -2.15
N ASN A 414 0.93 -22.74 -2.98
CA ASN A 414 2.20 -23.30 -2.50
C ASN A 414 3.14 -22.21 -1.97
N LEU A 415 3.21 -21.05 -2.64
CA LEU A 415 3.93 -19.88 -2.15
C LEU A 415 3.32 -19.35 -0.85
N TYR A 416 1.99 -19.21 -0.77
CA TYR A 416 1.34 -18.70 0.45
C TYR A 416 1.64 -19.60 1.65
N LYS A 417 1.63 -20.92 1.46
CA LYS A 417 1.97 -21.89 2.51
C LYS A 417 3.40 -21.71 3.02
N SER A 418 4.38 -21.54 2.13
CA SER A 418 5.77 -21.36 2.58
C SER A 418 5.90 -20.11 3.44
N LEU A 419 5.26 -19.01 3.06
CA LEU A 419 5.27 -17.76 3.82
C LEU A 419 4.56 -17.89 5.18
N VAL A 420 3.41 -18.56 5.23
CA VAL A 420 2.64 -18.78 6.45
C VAL A 420 3.38 -19.69 7.43
N ASN A 421 4.05 -20.73 6.95
CA ASN A 421 4.80 -21.66 7.79
C ASN A 421 6.08 -21.02 8.36
N SER A 422 6.87 -20.32 7.53
CA SER A 422 8.07 -19.60 8.01
C SER A 422 7.72 -18.55 9.09
N SER A 423 6.56 -17.89 8.94
CA SER A 423 6.06 -16.93 9.93
C SER A 423 5.67 -17.58 11.27
N GLN A 424 5.24 -18.85 11.27
CA GLN A 424 4.90 -19.60 12.48
C GLN A 424 6.16 -20.14 13.17
N GLU A 425 7.14 -20.63 12.40
CA GLU A 425 8.42 -21.09 12.93
C GLU A 425 9.21 -19.95 13.59
N LEU A 426 9.29 -18.78 12.95
CA LEU A 426 9.92 -17.58 13.55
C LEU A 426 9.24 -17.12 14.84
N LYS A 427 7.90 -17.24 14.95
CA LYS A 427 7.16 -16.95 16.19
C LYS A 427 7.45 -17.98 17.29
N SER A 428 7.69 -19.24 16.94
CA SER A 428 8.03 -20.30 17.89
C SER A 428 9.48 -20.21 18.41
N LEU A 429 10.41 -19.74 17.58
CA LEU A 429 11.82 -19.53 17.93
C LEU A 429 12.03 -18.28 18.82
N ASN A 430 11.17 -17.26 18.69
CA ASN A 430 11.26 -16.02 19.47
C ASN A 430 10.73 -16.13 20.92
N HIS A 431 10.09 -17.24 21.31
CA HIS A 431 9.49 -17.38 22.63
C HIS A 431 10.48 -17.71 23.79
N PRO A 432 11.59 -18.45 23.61
CA PRO A 432 12.53 -18.72 24.71
C PRO A 432 13.77 -17.84 24.74
N ILE A 433 14.11 -17.17 23.63
CA ILE A 433 15.38 -16.43 23.49
C ILE A 433 15.25 -15.01 24.06
N ILE A 434 14.09 -14.37 23.91
CA ILE A 434 13.88 -12.98 24.38
C ILE A 434 13.74 -12.92 25.92
N GLU A 435 13.06 -13.89 26.54
CA GLU A 435 12.94 -13.95 28.01
C GLU A 435 14.29 -14.19 28.70
N ASN A 436 15.17 -15.02 28.11
CA ASN A 436 16.51 -15.24 28.67
C ASN A 436 17.44 -14.04 28.44
N PHE A 437 17.28 -13.31 27.33
CA PHE A 437 18.12 -12.14 27.04
C PHE A 437 17.77 -10.93 27.93
N GLU A 438 16.49 -10.70 28.24
CA GLU A 438 16.09 -9.64 29.17
C GLU A 438 16.56 -9.91 30.61
N VAL A 439 16.55 -11.17 31.05
CA VAL A 439 17.08 -11.58 32.37
C VAL A 439 18.60 -11.39 32.43
N GLU A 440 19.33 -11.76 31.37
CA GLU A 440 20.80 -11.61 31.30
C GLU A 440 21.22 -10.12 31.25
N VAL A 441 20.45 -9.28 30.57
CA VAL A 441 20.68 -7.83 30.48
C VAL A 441 20.38 -7.14 31.82
N LEU A 442 19.32 -7.54 32.53
CA LEU A 442 19.03 -7.03 33.89
C LEU A 442 20.14 -7.39 34.87
N LYS A 443 20.65 -8.62 34.81
CA LYS A 443 21.77 -9.08 35.64
C LYS A 443 23.07 -8.30 35.38
N ARG A 444 23.38 -8.02 34.10
CA ARG A 444 24.53 -7.16 33.72
C ARG A 444 24.37 -5.71 34.18
N LYS A 445 23.13 -5.22 34.25
CA LYS A 445 22.82 -3.84 34.69
C LYS A 445 23.06 -3.68 36.19
N GLU A 446 22.70 -4.67 36.99
CA GLU A 446 22.97 -4.70 38.44
C GLU A 446 24.48 -4.80 38.74
N GLU A 447 25.22 -5.61 37.97
CA GLU A 447 26.68 -5.70 38.08
C GLU A 447 27.37 -4.36 37.73
N LEU A 448 26.91 -3.67 36.68
CA LEU A 448 27.39 -2.34 36.29
C LEU A 448 27.06 -1.25 37.31
N GLN A 449 25.92 -1.36 37.99
CA GLN A 449 25.51 -0.44 39.06
C GLN A 449 26.42 -0.60 40.30
N SER A 450 26.70 -1.85 40.68
CA SER A 450 27.66 -2.20 41.74
C SER A 450 29.09 -1.75 41.42
N MET A 451 29.50 -1.78 40.15
CA MET A 451 30.81 -1.26 39.74
C MET A 451 30.90 0.27 39.78
N LYS A 452 29.80 0.98 39.47
CA LYS A 452 29.73 2.45 39.57
C LYS A 452 29.79 2.93 41.02
N GLU A 453 29.11 2.26 41.95
CA GLU A 453 29.16 2.62 43.38
C GLU A 453 30.56 2.43 43.98
N ASN A 454 31.30 1.40 43.54
CA ASN A 454 32.69 1.19 43.93
C ASN A 454 33.68 2.19 43.28
N MET A 455 33.33 2.81 42.15
CA MET A 455 34.14 3.84 41.49
C MET A 455 34.01 5.22 42.17
N VAL A 456 32.83 5.55 42.72
CA VAL A 456 32.58 6.86 43.35
C VAL A 456 33.31 7.00 44.69
N LEU A 457 33.61 5.90 45.39
CA LEU A 457 34.35 5.92 46.65
C LEU A 457 35.87 6.19 46.51
N LYS A 458 36.42 6.27 45.29
CA LYS A 458 37.87 6.49 45.06
C LYS A 458 38.26 7.88 44.56
N THR A 459 37.33 8.81 44.35
CA THR A 459 37.60 10.13 43.74
C THR A 459 37.52 11.34 44.68
N THR A 460 37.69 11.16 46.00
CA THR A 460 37.92 12.28 46.92
C THR A 460 39.37 12.27 47.41
N GLY A 461 40.26 12.98 46.71
CA GLY A 461 41.65 13.18 47.18
C GLY A 461 42.59 13.81 46.15
N ASN A 462 42.59 15.15 46.09
CA ASN A 462 43.63 16.10 45.65
C ASN A 462 44.30 16.02 44.25
N ALA A 463 44.42 17.22 43.69
CA ALA A 463 44.89 17.58 42.36
C ALA A 463 46.41 17.44 42.16
N HIS A 464 46.84 17.16 40.91
CA HIS A 464 47.86 17.90 40.16
C HIS A 464 47.85 17.46 38.67
N PRO A 465 48.11 18.36 37.70
CA PRO A 465 48.15 18.01 36.28
C PRO A 465 49.60 17.86 35.81
N GLU A 466 49.98 16.67 35.36
CA GLU A 466 50.98 16.42 34.29
C GLU A 466 51.27 14.93 34.17
N SER A 467 51.59 14.51 32.94
CA SER A 467 51.95 13.15 32.48
C SER A 467 50.78 12.14 32.34
N THR A 468 50.51 11.79 31.08
CA THR A 468 49.83 10.54 30.69
C THR A 468 50.78 9.36 30.94
N PRO A 469 50.44 8.37 31.79
CA PRO A 469 51.20 7.13 31.87
C PRO A 469 50.60 6.04 30.96
N ASP A 470 51.52 5.41 30.24
CA ASP A 470 51.40 4.22 29.42
C ASP A 470 50.94 2.98 30.22
N TRP A 471 49.91 2.27 29.73
CA TRP A 471 49.31 1.09 30.35
C TRP A 471 49.86 -0.23 29.78
N SER A 472 51.18 -0.32 29.55
CA SER A 472 51.83 -1.48 28.94
C SER A 472 52.46 -2.49 29.92
N SER A 473 52.17 -2.46 31.22
CA SER A 473 52.64 -3.53 32.11
C SER A 473 51.85 -3.69 33.41
N LYS A 474 51.15 -4.83 33.53
CA LYS A 474 51.02 -5.70 34.73
C LYS A 474 49.75 -6.54 34.65
N LEU A 475 49.90 -7.80 34.28
CA LEU A 475 49.05 -8.89 34.74
C LEU A 475 49.88 -10.16 34.67
N GLU A 476 50.59 -10.44 35.75
CA GLU A 476 51.20 -11.74 36.02
C GLU A 476 50.65 -12.31 37.33
N MET A 477 50.35 -13.61 37.26
CA MET A 477 50.18 -14.59 38.33
C MET A 477 48.90 -14.58 39.19
N ARG A 478 48.09 -15.62 39.03
CA ARG A 478 48.06 -16.73 40.01
C ARG A 478 47.68 -18.06 39.36
N SER A 479 48.50 -19.05 39.65
CA SER A 479 48.34 -20.48 39.41
C SER A 479 47.33 -21.07 40.40
N ASP A 480 46.56 -22.05 39.97
CA ASP A 480 46.64 -23.43 40.48
C ASP A 480 45.56 -24.29 39.83
N TRP A 481 45.88 -25.56 39.65
CA TRP A 481 45.05 -26.78 39.52
C TRP A 481 45.79 -27.76 38.59
N ASN A 482 46.65 -28.56 39.22
CA ASN A 482 47.28 -29.76 38.67
C ASN A 482 46.23 -30.84 38.40
N VAL A 483 46.42 -31.66 37.35
CA VAL A 483 46.68 -33.12 37.41
C VAL A 483 46.73 -33.73 35.98
N THR A 484 47.95 -34.19 35.63
CA THR A 484 48.42 -35.28 34.74
C THR A 484 48.12 -35.36 33.22
N LYS A 485 49.24 -35.48 32.47
CA LYS A 485 49.47 -35.72 31.01
C LYS A 485 49.51 -37.24 30.66
N PRO A 486 49.34 -37.68 29.38
CA PRO A 486 50.40 -37.63 28.33
C PRO A 486 49.91 -37.10 26.97
N GLN A 487 50.44 -35.98 26.47
CA GLN A 487 51.51 -35.84 25.46
C GLN A 487 51.22 -36.39 24.05
N ILE A 488 50.81 -35.50 23.15
CA ILE A 488 51.23 -35.48 21.74
C ILE A 488 51.75 -34.07 21.43
N ILE A 489 53.04 -33.98 21.10
CA ILE A 489 53.76 -32.75 20.78
C ILE A 489 53.58 -32.49 19.28
N GLY A 490 53.18 -31.26 18.90
CA GLY A 490 53.23 -30.82 17.51
C GLY A 490 52.21 -29.78 17.04
N TRP A 491 51.25 -29.35 17.86
CA TRP A 491 50.15 -28.48 17.40
C TRP A 491 49.96 -27.16 18.17
N GLY A 492 50.67 -26.97 19.29
CA GLY A 492 50.46 -25.81 20.18
C GLY A 492 50.94 -24.46 19.61
N TRP A 493 51.93 -24.47 18.72
CA TRP A 493 52.51 -23.22 18.20
C TRP A 493 51.64 -22.59 17.10
N LEU A 494 50.98 -23.41 16.25
CA LEU A 494 50.06 -22.94 15.20
C LEU A 494 48.68 -22.55 15.75
N ASN A 495 48.11 -23.34 16.69
CA ASN A 495 46.87 -22.95 17.38
C ASN A 495 47.02 -21.69 18.24
N SER A 496 48.22 -21.43 18.78
CA SER A 496 48.50 -20.20 19.51
C SER A 496 48.50 -18.95 18.61
N ILE A 497 48.77 -19.07 17.30
CA ILE A 497 48.75 -17.92 16.38
C ILE A 497 47.33 -17.66 15.88
N ALA A 498 46.58 -18.71 15.53
CA ALA A 498 45.17 -18.60 15.16
C ALA A 498 44.31 -18.00 16.30
N ASN A 499 44.48 -18.48 17.54
CA ASN A 499 43.74 -17.99 18.71
C ASN A 499 44.25 -16.66 19.30
N ARG A 500 45.52 -16.26 19.09
CA ARG A 500 46.04 -14.98 19.62
C ARG A 500 45.96 -13.81 18.64
N VAL A 501 45.85 -14.06 17.33
CA VAL A 501 45.94 -12.97 16.33
C VAL A 501 44.66 -12.82 15.51
N VAL A 502 44.01 -13.92 15.09
CA VAL A 502 42.89 -13.86 14.13
C VAL A 502 41.54 -13.77 14.84
N VAL A 503 41.28 -14.65 15.82
CA VAL A 503 40.01 -14.69 16.58
C VAL A 503 39.74 -13.41 17.39
N PRO A 504 40.72 -12.80 18.09
CA PRO A 504 40.48 -11.55 18.81
C PRO A 504 40.32 -10.35 17.89
N LYS A 505 40.89 -10.37 16.67
CA LYS A 505 40.73 -9.29 15.69
C LYS A 505 39.38 -9.35 14.98
N ALA A 506 38.92 -10.54 14.60
CA ALA A 506 37.59 -10.75 14.04
C ALA A 506 36.48 -10.47 15.07
N SER A 507 36.64 -10.93 16.32
CA SER A 507 35.70 -10.63 17.40
C SER A 507 35.66 -9.14 17.76
N LYS A 508 36.82 -8.46 17.83
CA LYS A 508 36.89 -6.99 18.00
C LYS A 508 36.28 -6.24 16.82
N PHE A 509 36.43 -6.75 15.60
CA PHE A 509 35.82 -6.17 14.41
C PHE A 509 34.29 -6.32 14.44
N ILE A 510 33.77 -7.52 14.73
CA ILE A 510 32.33 -7.79 14.87
C ILE A 510 31.72 -6.96 16.01
N HIS A 511 32.36 -6.90 17.17
CA HIS A 511 31.92 -6.02 18.26
C HIS A 511 32.02 -4.55 17.88
N SER A 512 33.05 -4.12 17.14
CA SER A 512 33.17 -2.77 16.61
C SER A 512 32.04 -2.45 15.63
N VAL A 513 31.68 -3.37 14.73
CA VAL A 513 30.63 -3.18 13.73
C VAL A 513 29.24 -3.17 14.37
N LEU A 514 28.95 -4.08 15.30
CA LEU A 514 27.69 -4.10 16.06
C LEU A 514 27.57 -2.90 17.00
N TYR A 515 28.66 -2.52 17.66
CA TYR A 515 28.71 -1.32 18.47
C TYR A 515 28.55 -0.07 17.61
N ASN A 516 29.20 0.00 16.44
CA ASN A 516 29.07 1.12 15.51
C ASN A 516 27.67 1.16 14.88
N SER A 517 27.01 0.03 14.62
CA SER A 517 25.62 0.00 14.12
C SER A 517 24.65 0.49 15.19
N MET A 518 24.82 0.06 16.45
CA MET A 518 24.04 0.56 17.59
C MET A 518 24.32 2.04 17.87
N GLN A 519 25.57 2.49 17.78
CA GLN A 519 25.95 3.89 17.92
C GLN A 519 25.41 4.73 16.75
N MET A 520 25.38 4.19 15.53
CA MET A 520 24.79 4.83 14.36
C MET A 520 23.28 4.94 14.48
N GLN A 521 22.59 3.88 14.94
CA GLN A 521 21.16 3.92 15.21
C GLN A 521 20.84 4.92 16.34
N THR A 522 21.67 4.96 17.38
CA THR A 522 21.55 5.93 18.47
C THR A 522 21.86 7.35 17.99
N LEU A 523 22.85 7.54 17.12
CA LEU A 523 23.23 8.83 16.55
C LEU A 523 22.15 9.33 15.59
N VAL A 524 21.62 8.49 14.71
CA VAL A 524 20.49 8.81 13.83
C VAL A 524 19.28 9.21 14.67
N ASN A 525 18.91 8.42 15.69
CA ASN A 525 17.81 8.77 16.58
C ASN A 525 18.05 10.06 17.37
N ARG A 526 19.28 10.32 17.84
CA ARG A 526 19.63 11.57 18.54
C ARG A 526 19.69 12.77 17.61
N THR A 527 20.22 12.62 16.39
CA THR A 527 20.28 13.68 15.38
C THR A 527 18.87 14.01 14.91
N LEU A 528 18.03 13.01 14.65
CA LEU A 528 16.60 13.20 14.36
C LEU A 528 15.88 13.88 15.52
N ALA A 529 16.06 13.44 16.76
CA ALA A 529 15.46 14.09 17.93
C ALA A 529 15.97 15.53 18.12
N SER A 530 17.27 15.78 17.95
CA SER A 530 17.85 17.11 18.12
C SER A 530 17.46 18.09 17.01
N GLU A 531 17.34 17.60 15.77
CA GLU A 531 16.92 18.40 14.63
C GLU A 531 15.39 18.60 14.65
N HIS A 532 14.62 17.63 15.14
CA HIS A 532 13.20 17.80 15.47
C HIS A 532 13.00 18.90 16.53
N ASP A 533 13.78 18.89 17.62
CA ASP A 533 13.76 19.94 18.65
C ASP A 533 14.30 21.29 18.16
N ARG A 534 15.22 21.29 17.20
CA ARG A 534 15.77 22.51 16.58
C ARG A 534 14.81 23.11 15.55
N LEU A 535 14.11 22.28 14.78
CA LEU A 535 12.99 22.67 13.93
C LEU A 535 11.87 23.24 14.79
N LYS A 536 11.51 22.57 15.90
CA LYS A 536 10.52 23.06 16.88
C LYS A 536 10.86 24.44 17.46
N ARG A 537 12.14 24.72 17.70
CA ARG A 537 12.63 26.05 18.18
C ARG A 537 12.74 27.11 17.08
N ASN A 538 13.16 26.73 15.88
CA ASN A 538 13.22 27.66 14.74
C ASN A 538 11.82 28.00 14.19
N LEU A 539 10.81 27.14 14.44
CA LEU A 539 9.39 27.37 14.11
C LEU A 539 8.77 28.55 14.89
N GLU A 540 9.43 29.08 15.91
CA GLU A 540 9.02 30.32 16.59
C GLU A 540 9.44 31.59 15.83
N THR A 541 10.29 31.49 14.80
CA THR A 541 10.80 32.67 14.06
C THR A 541 10.90 32.48 12.54
N SER A 542 9.92 33.03 11.81
CA SER A 542 9.89 33.35 10.36
C SER A 542 9.18 32.36 9.40
N ASN A 543 8.35 32.93 8.51
CA ASN A 543 7.21 32.29 7.84
C ASN A 543 7.26 32.32 6.29
N GLN A 544 8.43 32.55 5.66
CA GLN A 544 8.48 32.75 4.19
C GLN A 544 9.52 31.94 3.41
N ASP A 545 10.26 31.04 4.05
CA ASP A 545 11.34 30.27 3.37
C ASP A 545 11.34 28.78 3.79
N PHE A 546 10.19 28.31 4.28
CA PHE A 546 10.04 27.04 5.00
C PHE A 546 10.20 25.81 4.10
N GLU A 547 9.50 25.73 2.96
CA GLU A 547 9.57 24.56 2.08
C GLU A 547 10.96 24.40 1.44
N HIS A 548 11.61 25.51 1.08
CA HIS A 548 12.93 25.48 0.49
C HIS A 548 14.00 25.07 1.52
N LYS A 549 13.91 25.57 2.75
CA LYS A 549 14.87 25.23 3.82
C LYS A 549 14.67 23.82 4.36
N LEU A 550 13.43 23.35 4.49
CA LEU A 550 13.12 21.99 4.95
C LEU A 550 13.60 20.95 3.93
N SER A 551 13.26 21.13 2.65
CA SER A 551 13.74 20.25 1.58
C SER A 551 15.27 20.26 1.47
N GLN A 552 15.93 21.42 1.62
CA GLN A 552 17.40 21.48 1.65
C GLN A 552 18.03 20.80 2.88
N LEU A 553 17.35 20.85 4.05
CA LEU A 553 17.83 20.22 5.28
C LEU A 553 17.65 18.70 5.23
N GLU A 554 16.49 18.23 4.77
CA GLU A 554 16.20 16.81 4.53
C GLU A 554 17.19 16.21 3.54
N GLN A 555 17.40 16.89 2.41
CA GLN A 555 18.39 16.50 1.40
C GLN A 555 19.80 16.46 2.00
N LYS A 556 20.21 17.47 2.78
CA LYS A 556 21.53 17.50 3.41
C LYS A 556 21.75 16.40 4.43
N VAL A 557 20.77 16.13 5.30
CA VAL A 557 20.86 15.06 6.30
C VAL A 557 20.91 13.71 5.60
N PHE A 558 20.09 13.51 4.57
CA PHE A 558 20.08 12.31 3.76
C PHE A 558 21.42 12.10 3.02
N ASP A 559 21.91 13.11 2.29
CA ASP A 559 23.19 13.07 1.58
C ASP A 559 24.37 12.82 2.53
N GLN A 560 24.29 13.30 3.77
CA GLN A 560 25.33 13.12 4.77
C GLN A 560 25.30 11.71 5.39
N VAL A 561 24.11 11.14 5.59
CA VAL A 561 23.94 9.75 6.03
C VAL A 561 24.31 8.77 4.92
N GLU A 562 23.88 9.02 3.68
CA GLU A 562 24.16 8.18 2.51
C GLU A 562 25.66 8.16 2.20
N ARG A 563 26.33 9.33 2.22
CA ARG A 563 27.78 9.42 2.03
C ARG A 563 28.54 8.65 3.11
N ARG A 564 28.13 8.78 4.38
CA ARG A 564 28.78 8.09 5.49
C ARG A 564 28.54 6.58 5.46
N MET A 565 27.36 6.13 5.02
CA MET A 565 27.07 4.72 4.75
C MET A 565 27.92 4.18 3.59
N LYS A 566 28.14 4.97 2.55
CA LYS A 566 28.98 4.61 1.42
C LYS A 566 30.45 4.48 1.82
N GLU A 567 30.97 5.46 2.58
CA GLU A 567 32.34 5.43 3.11
C GLU A 567 32.59 4.21 4.03
N GLU A 568 31.64 3.89 4.91
CA GLU A 568 31.75 2.72 5.78
C GLU A 568 31.62 1.41 5.00
N ARG A 569 30.76 1.34 3.97
CA ARG A 569 30.69 0.19 3.05
C ARG A 569 32.00 -0.02 2.30
N GLU A 570 32.59 1.05 1.75
CA GLU A 570 33.86 0.98 1.02
C GLU A 570 35.03 0.55 1.92
N LYS A 571 35.07 1.01 3.18
CA LYS A 571 36.01 0.47 4.19
C LYS A 571 35.80 -1.02 4.43
N MET A 572 34.55 -1.43 4.62
CA MET A 572 34.20 -2.82 4.90
C MET A 572 34.58 -3.73 3.72
N ASP A 573 34.31 -3.31 2.48
CA ASP A 573 34.67 -4.05 1.27
C ASP A 573 36.20 -4.14 1.08
N SER A 574 36.93 -3.06 1.40
CA SER A 574 38.40 -3.03 1.37
C SER A 574 39.03 -3.96 2.42
N GLU A 575 38.50 -3.95 3.64
CA GLU A 575 38.95 -4.85 4.70
C GLU A 575 38.58 -6.32 4.42
N LEU A 576 37.43 -6.58 3.81
CA LEU A 576 37.01 -7.91 3.37
C LEU A 576 37.92 -8.44 2.25
N LEU A 577 38.32 -7.58 1.31
CA LEU A 577 39.26 -7.92 0.25
C LEU A 577 40.66 -8.20 0.81
N ASN A 578 41.10 -7.44 1.80
CA ASN A 578 42.38 -7.65 2.48
C ASN A 578 42.38 -8.97 3.28
N LEU A 579 41.28 -9.28 3.97
CA LEU A 579 41.09 -10.57 4.65
C LEU A 579 41.08 -11.74 3.68
N LYS A 580 40.41 -11.60 2.52
CA LYS A 580 40.36 -12.62 1.47
C LYS A 580 41.76 -12.87 0.89
N THR A 581 42.54 -11.82 0.67
CA THR A 581 43.93 -11.90 0.21
C THR A 581 44.85 -12.56 1.26
N GLN A 582 44.60 -12.33 2.55
CA GLN A 582 45.32 -13.00 3.64
C GLN A 582 44.93 -14.49 3.76
N LEU A 583 43.66 -14.82 3.47
CA LEU A 583 43.14 -16.19 3.44
C LEU A 583 43.74 -17.01 2.30
N ASP A 584 43.83 -16.43 1.10
CA ASP A 584 44.37 -17.08 -0.10
C ASP A 584 45.87 -17.42 0.02
N ASN A 585 46.59 -16.76 0.93
CA ASN A 585 48.01 -16.99 1.19
C ASN A 585 48.29 -18.06 2.27
N LEU A 586 47.27 -18.65 2.89
CA LEU A 586 47.43 -19.67 3.94
C LEU A 586 47.18 -21.09 3.39
N SER A 587 48.25 -21.84 3.13
CA SER A 587 48.19 -23.25 2.71
C SER A 587 48.23 -24.23 3.89
N ILE A 588 47.08 -24.56 4.51
CA ILE A 588 46.92 -25.57 5.59
C ILE A 588 45.54 -26.29 5.44
N PRO A 589 45.36 -27.59 5.84
CA PRO A 589 44.26 -28.47 5.36
C PRO A 589 42.82 -28.09 5.76
N VAL A 590 41.88 -28.55 4.90
CA VAL A 590 40.56 -27.95 4.58
C VAL A 590 39.37 -28.65 5.27
N VAL A 591 39.30 -28.71 6.60
CA VAL A 591 38.07 -29.20 7.28
C VAL A 591 37.50 -28.15 8.24
N ASP A 592 38.32 -27.58 9.13
CA ASP A 592 37.82 -26.61 10.13
C ASP A 592 37.52 -25.21 9.53
N ILE A 593 38.12 -24.86 8.38
CA ILE A 593 37.88 -23.57 7.69
C ILE A 593 36.51 -23.55 7.02
N LYS A 594 35.95 -24.71 6.64
CA LYS A 594 34.65 -24.77 5.93
C LYS A 594 33.48 -24.44 6.86
N ASP A 595 33.56 -24.88 8.10
CA ASP A 595 32.58 -24.61 9.14
C ASP A 595 32.68 -23.14 9.60
N GLU A 596 33.91 -22.60 9.67
CA GLU A 596 34.13 -21.19 9.99
C GLU A 596 33.69 -20.26 8.84
N ILE A 597 33.89 -20.65 7.58
CA ILE A 597 33.36 -19.93 6.40
C ILE A 597 31.83 -20.00 6.37
N HIS A 598 31.23 -21.13 6.74
CA HIS A 598 29.76 -21.22 6.89
C HIS A 598 29.29 -20.29 7.99
N ARG A 599 29.94 -20.29 9.16
CA ARG A 599 29.58 -19.41 10.28
C ARG A 599 29.71 -17.93 9.91
N ILE A 600 30.80 -17.54 9.25
CA ILE A 600 30.98 -16.17 8.73
C ILE A 600 29.94 -15.86 7.64
N GLY A 601 29.57 -16.84 6.81
CA GLY A 601 28.50 -16.71 5.83
C GLY A 601 27.13 -16.45 6.47
N ASP A 602 26.83 -17.15 7.56
CA ASP A 602 25.61 -16.98 8.36
C ASP A 602 25.60 -15.63 9.09
N GLU A 603 26.74 -15.21 9.66
CA GLU A 603 26.90 -13.89 10.29
C GLU A 603 26.78 -12.75 9.27
N VAL A 604 27.34 -12.90 8.06
CA VAL A 604 27.17 -11.94 6.95
C VAL A 604 25.71 -11.89 6.49
N LYS A 605 25.00 -13.01 6.54
CA LYS A 605 23.58 -13.07 6.25
C LYS A 605 22.79 -12.31 7.32
N GLU A 606 23.07 -12.51 8.60
CA GLU A 606 22.45 -11.74 9.71
C GLU A 606 22.69 -10.23 9.59
N VAL A 607 23.90 -9.81 9.20
CA VAL A 607 24.20 -8.38 8.96
C VAL A 607 23.43 -7.85 7.75
N LYS A 608 23.32 -8.61 6.66
CA LYS A 608 22.49 -8.23 5.49
C LYS A 608 21.03 -8.12 5.87
N ASP A 609 20.51 -9.04 6.67
CA ASP A 609 19.13 -9.04 7.16
C ASP A 609 18.89 -7.83 8.09
N SER A 610 19.85 -7.52 8.98
CA SER A 610 19.81 -6.31 9.82
C SER A 610 19.82 -5.01 8.99
N ILE A 611 20.61 -4.95 7.92
CA ILE A 611 20.60 -3.81 6.98
C ILE A 611 19.26 -3.70 6.27
N LYS A 612 18.68 -4.83 5.82
CA LYS A 612 17.33 -4.86 5.22
C LYS A 612 16.28 -4.36 6.22
N ASP A 613 16.37 -4.76 7.49
CA ASP A 613 15.48 -4.30 8.55
C ASP A 613 15.62 -2.80 8.84
N ILE A 614 16.84 -2.26 8.87
CA ILE A 614 17.06 -0.82 9.04
C ILE A 614 16.50 -0.04 7.85
N GLN A 615 16.73 -0.51 6.62
CA GLN A 615 16.14 0.09 5.42
C GLN A 615 14.61 0.04 5.45
N ARG A 616 14.04 -1.07 5.95
CA ARG A 616 12.60 -1.23 6.17
C ARG A 616 12.06 -0.23 7.17
N ILE A 617 12.68 -0.11 8.34
CA ILE A 617 12.27 0.85 9.37
C ILE A 617 12.35 2.29 8.84
N LEU A 618 13.39 2.65 8.08
CA LEU A 618 13.52 3.98 7.48
C LEU A 618 12.42 4.28 6.46
N SER A 619 12.07 3.31 5.60
CA SER A 619 10.97 3.45 4.64
C SER A 619 9.60 3.51 5.32
N GLU A 620 9.36 2.65 6.32
CA GLU A 620 8.16 2.67 7.15
C GLU A 620 8.02 4.04 7.83
N THR A 621 9.10 4.55 8.41
CA THR A 621 9.14 5.89 9.04
C THR A 621 8.90 6.99 8.00
N ARG A 622 9.46 6.90 6.79
CA ARG A 622 9.23 7.88 5.71
C ARG A 622 7.75 7.92 5.30
N ILE A 623 7.14 6.76 5.08
CA ILE A 623 5.72 6.65 4.71
C ILE A 623 4.85 7.15 5.87
N GLN A 624 5.17 6.76 7.10
CA GLN A 624 4.47 7.22 8.30
C GLN A 624 4.60 8.73 8.48
N LEU A 625 5.78 9.33 8.31
CA LEU A 625 5.98 10.77 8.38
C LEU A 625 5.19 11.52 7.30
N ILE A 626 5.08 10.98 6.08
CA ILE A 626 4.23 11.56 5.03
C ILE A 626 2.75 11.52 5.46
N LEU A 627 2.28 10.39 5.99
CA LEU A 627 0.90 10.20 6.48
C LEU A 627 0.59 10.99 7.77
N GLU A 628 1.58 11.23 8.62
CA GLU A 628 1.47 12.05 9.84
C GLU A 628 1.57 13.54 9.52
N SER A 629 2.39 13.93 8.53
CA SER A 629 2.44 15.30 8.01
C SER A 629 1.11 15.75 7.41
N GLU A 630 0.25 14.81 7.00
CA GLU A 630 -1.13 15.04 6.58
C GLU A 630 -2.03 15.47 7.75
N VAL A 631 -1.85 14.85 8.92
CA VAL A 631 -2.54 15.25 10.15
C VAL A 631 -2.08 16.67 10.53
N ILE A 632 -0.77 16.92 10.52
CA ILE A 632 -0.20 18.23 10.84
C ILE A 632 -0.56 19.32 9.80
N ARG A 633 -0.67 18.97 8.50
CA ARG A 633 -1.09 19.92 7.46
C ARG A 633 -2.59 20.20 7.49
N SER A 634 -3.41 19.24 7.90
CA SER A 634 -4.82 19.52 8.20
C SER A 634 -4.97 20.53 9.36
N GLU A 635 -4.06 20.49 10.35
CA GLU A 635 -3.95 21.51 11.41
C GLU A 635 -3.46 22.88 10.88
N PHE A 636 -2.60 22.92 9.86
CA PHE A 636 -2.12 24.17 9.24
C PHE A 636 -3.07 24.77 8.19
N ALA A 637 -3.79 23.95 7.42
CA ALA A 637 -4.84 24.41 6.50
C ALA A 637 -5.97 25.10 7.27
N TYR A 638 -6.24 24.62 8.49
CA TYR A 638 -7.10 25.28 9.47
C TYR A 638 -6.53 26.66 9.90
N GLN A 639 -5.23 26.78 10.16
CA GLN A 639 -4.58 28.09 10.41
C GLN A 639 -4.63 29.04 9.20
N SER A 640 -4.64 28.52 7.96
CA SER A 640 -4.82 29.38 6.76
C SER A 640 -6.28 29.84 6.57
N LYS A 641 -7.27 29.05 7.01
CA LYS A 641 -8.68 29.47 7.06
C LYS A 641 -8.89 30.62 8.04
N ALA A 642 -8.09 30.69 9.12
CA ALA A 642 -8.11 31.79 10.07
C ALA A 642 -7.69 33.16 9.47
N LYS A 643 -7.04 33.20 8.30
CA LYS A 643 -6.69 34.46 7.61
C LYS A 643 -7.85 35.11 6.83
N ASN A 644 -8.98 34.42 6.69
CA ASN A 644 -10.19 34.93 6.04
C ASN A 644 -11.35 35.16 7.03
N LEU A 645 -11.08 35.25 8.33
CA LEU A 645 -12.08 35.59 9.32
C LEU A 645 -12.60 37.01 9.07
N LYS A 646 -13.91 37.17 8.85
CA LYS A 646 -14.54 38.49 8.77
C LYS A 646 -14.35 39.19 10.12
N SER A 647 -13.94 40.46 10.08
CA SER A 647 -13.87 41.29 11.28
C SER A 647 -15.25 41.33 11.96
N PRO A 648 -15.31 41.22 13.30
CA PRO A 648 -16.58 41.26 14.02
C PRO A 648 -17.29 42.59 13.81
N GLU A 649 -18.61 42.54 13.57
CA GLU A 649 -19.47 43.70 13.36
C GLU A 649 -20.39 43.88 14.58
N ILE A 650 -20.32 45.04 15.23
CA ILE A 650 -21.14 45.37 16.41
C ILE A 650 -22.39 46.10 15.94
N LEU A 651 -23.55 45.46 16.08
CA LEU A 651 -24.84 46.02 15.65
C LEU A 651 -25.50 46.86 16.75
N ASN A 652 -25.27 46.53 18.03
CA ASN A 652 -25.93 47.17 19.17
C ASN A 652 -24.94 47.72 20.22
N GLN A 653 -24.27 48.83 19.90
CA GLN A 653 -23.31 49.47 20.82
C GLN A 653 -23.93 49.89 22.16
N GLN A 654 -25.19 50.31 22.18
CA GLN A 654 -25.86 50.78 23.40
C GLN A 654 -25.98 49.64 24.44
N LYS A 655 -26.32 48.43 23.98
CA LYS A 655 -26.45 47.26 24.86
C LYS A 655 -25.09 46.76 25.36
N LEU A 656 -24.03 46.87 24.55
CA LEU A 656 -22.65 46.61 25.02
C LEU A 656 -22.24 47.60 26.11
N HIS A 657 -22.53 48.90 25.94
CA HIS A 657 -22.23 49.92 26.94
C HIS A 657 -23.02 49.75 28.24
N HIS A 658 -24.30 49.39 28.17
CA HIS A 658 -25.15 49.20 29.36
C HIS A 658 -24.71 48.00 30.23
N ASN A 659 -24.13 46.96 29.61
CA ASN A 659 -23.72 45.72 30.29
C ASN A 659 -22.22 45.66 30.64
N GLN A 660 -21.46 46.75 30.51
CA GLN A 660 -19.99 46.78 30.70
C GLN A 660 -19.50 46.19 32.04
N SER A 661 -20.31 46.24 33.10
CA SER A 661 -19.94 45.74 34.43
C SER A 661 -20.20 44.24 34.63
N ASN A 662 -20.98 43.59 33.74
CA ASN A 662 -21.34 42.18 33.86
C ASN A 662 -21.72 41.57 32.49
N LEU A 663 -20.74 41.43 31.60
CA LEU A 663 -20.96 40.90 30.24
C LEU A 663 -21.24 39.40 30.23
N ARG A 664 -22.40 39.01 29.72
CA ARG A 664 -22.79 37.61 29.46
C ARG A 664 -23.02 37.42 27.97
N LEU A 665 -22.47 36.36 27.39
CA LEU A 665 -22.50 36.11 25.95
C LEU A 665 -23.42 34.94 25.62
N ASN A 666 -24.27 35.10 24.62
CA ASN A 666 -25.09 34.04 24.03
C ASN A 666 -24.55 33.76 22.63
N LEU A 667 -23.81 32.66 22.47
CA LEU A 667 -23.05 32.31 21.26
C LEU A 667 -23.83 31.37 20.34
N GLY A 668 -23.79 31.65 19.04
CA GLY A 668 -24.52 30.92 18.00
C GLY A 668 -26.03 30.95 18.21
N CYS A 669 -26.52 32.07 18.72
CA CYS A 669 -27.87 32.19 19.26
C CYS A 669 -28.99 32.02 18.23
N GLY A 670 -28.73 32.11 16.92
CA GLY A 670 -29.77 31.93 15.90
C GLY A 670 -30.96 32.85 16.12
N THR A 671 -32.12 32.26 16.43
CA THR A 671 -33.36 32.98 16.79
C THR A 671 -33.64 33.06 18.29
N ASP A 672 -32.84 32.39 19.11
CA ASP A 672 -33.01 32.28 20.56
C ASP A 672 -32.32 33.44 21.29
N ILE A 673 -32.93 34.61 21.18
CA ILE A 673 -32.42 35.87 21.74
C ILE A 673 -32.72 35.96 23.24
N ILE A 674 -31.68 36.16 24.05
CA ILE A 674 -31.81 36.36 25.50
C ILE A 674 -31.58 37.85 25.82
N SER A 675 -32.55 38.49 26.50
CA SER A 675 -32.57 39.94 26.72
C SER A 675 -31.32 40.47 27.43
N ASP A 676 -30.86 39.73 28.44
CA ASP A 676 -29.79 40.17 29.36
C ASP A 676 -28.39 39.72 28.90
N TYR A 677 -28.29 39.11 27.73
CA TYR A 677 -27.03 38.65 27.12
C TYR A 677 -26.72 39.48 25.89
N ILE A 678 -25.44 39.55 25.54
CA ILE A 678 -25.00 39.97 24.22
C ILE A 678 -25.18 38.78 23.28
N ASN A 679 -26.08 38.89 22.32
CA ASN A 679 -26.43 37.81 21.39
C ASN A 679 -25.51 37.85 20.16
N ILE A 680 -24.84 36.74 19.89
CA ILE A 680 -23.78 36.63 18.89
C ILE A 680 -24.08 35.47 17.93
N ASP A 681 -24.03 35.73 16.62
CA ASP A 681 -24.15 34.72 15.57
C ASP A 681 -23.24 35.10 14.39
N GLY A 682 -22.79 34.10 13.60
CA GLY A 682 -22.03 34.35 12.38
C GLY A 682 -22.87 34.93 11.24
N ARG A 683 -24.19 34.97 11.39
CA ARG A 683 -25.17 35.48 10.43
C ARG A 683 -25.85 36.73 10.98
N THR A 684 -26.24 37.63 10.06
CA THR A 684 -27.05 38.80 10.38
C THR A 684 -28.52 38.40 10.51
N LEU A 685 -29.00 38.17 11.73
CA LEU A 685 -30.39 37.83 12.05
C LEU A 685 -31.05 38.90 12.94
N PRO A 686 -32.40 39.00 12.98
CA PRO A 686 -33.10 39.92 13.86
C PRO A 686 -32.77 39.66 15.34
N GLY A 687 -32.38 40.70 16.08
CA GLY A 687 -32.08 40.61 17.52
C GLY A 687 -30.63 40.26 17.87
N ILE A 688 -29.77 40.01 16.87
CA ILE A 688 -28.32 39.83 17.05
C ILE A 688 -27.66 41.16 17.43
N ASP A 689 -26.83 41.15 18.47
CA ASP A 689 -26.12 42.32 18.96
C ASP A 689 -24.71 42.44 18.36
N VAL A 690 -24.08 41.31 18.02
CA VAL A 690 -22.74 41.23 17.39
C VAL A 690 -22.73 40.11 16.35
N VAL A 691 -22.27 40.41 15.13
CA VAL A 691 -21.99 39.39 14.10
C VAL A 691 -20.50 39.06 14.14
N ALA A 692 -20.16 37.84 14.57
CA ALA A 692 -18.76 37.44 14.75
C ALA A 692 -18.58 35.93 14.56
N ASP A 693 -17.37 35.55 14.14
CA ASP A 693 -16.92 34.17 14.23
C ASP A 693 -16.65 33.83 15.71
N LEU A 694 -17.01 32.62 16.13
CA LEU A 694 -16.87 32.20 17.52
C LEU A 694 -15.42 31.98 17.96
N ASN A 695 -14.48 31.95 17.01
CA ASN A 695 -13.04 31.99 17.22
C ASN A 695 -12.47 33.43 17.33
N CYS A 696 -13.28 34.47 17.06
CA CYS A 696 -12.83 35.86 17.00
C CYS A 696 -13.92 36.82 17.49
N LEU A 697 -14.09 36.88 18.81
CA LEU A 697 -15.06 37.74 19.49
C LEU A 697 -14.42 39.10 19.86
N PRO A 698 -15.16 40.21 19.79
CA PRO A 698 -14.64 41.56 20.04
C PRO A 698 -14.56 41.90 21.54
N PHE A 699 -14.08 40.98 22.38
CA PHE A 699 -13.98 41.17 23.84
C PHE A 699 -12.57 40.86 24.34
N GLU A 700 -12.15 41.60 25.36
CA GLU A 700 -10.85 41.39 26.00
C GLU A 700 -10.87 40.14 26.91
N HIS A 701 -9.69 39.57 27.13
CA HIS A 701 -9.50 38.45 28.04
C HIS A 701 -9.94 38.79 29.48
N ASN A 702 -10.51 37.81 30.18
CA ASN A 702 -10.99 37.92 31.56
C ASN A 702 -12.09 38.96 31.83
N THR A 703 -12.89 39.34 30.84
CA THR A 703 -13.97 40.33 31.00
C THR A 703 -15.36 39.72 31.08
N ILE A 704 -15.54 38.48 30.61
CA ILE A 704 -16.85 37.84 30.45
C ILE A 704 -17.24 37.08 31.73
N SER A 705 -18.45 37.32 32.24
CA SER A 705 -18.95 36.62 33.43
C SER A 705 -19.56 35.27 33.12
N GLU A 706 -20.17 35.12 31.94
CA GLU A 706 -20.78 33.88 31.49
C GLU A 706 -20.78 33.75 29.97
N ILE A 707 -20.44 32.57 29.48
CA ILE A 707 -20.62 32.17 28.09
C ILE A 707 -21.70 31.09 28.06
N TYR A 708 -22.78 31.37 27.36
CA TYR A 708 -23.86 30.45 27.07
C TYR A 708 -23.81 30.09 25.58
N ALA A 709 -23.75 28.81 25.24
CA ALA A 709 -23.70 28.32 23.87
C ALA A 709 -24.69 27.17 23.69
N SER A 710 -25.69 27.34 22.84
CA SER A 710 -26.76 26.37 22.62
C SER A 710 -26.79 25.93 21.17
N HIS A 711 -26.70 24.63 20.92
CA HIS A 711 -26.67 24.05 19.57
C HIS A 711 -25.57 24.60 18.68
N VAL A 712 -24.35 24.66 19.21
CA VAL A 712 -23.18 25.22 18.53
C VAL A 712 -22.04 24.23 18.47
N VAL A 713 -21.75 23.55 19.58
CA VAL A 713 -20.55 22.73 19.72
C VAL A 713 -20.61 21.48 18.83
N GLU A 714 -21.80 20.97 18.53
CA GLU A 714 -22.01 19.86 17.60
C GLU A 714 -21.67 20.21 16.15
N HIS A 715 -21.72 21.50 15.80
CA HIS A 715 -21.35 22.02 14.49
C HIS A 715 -19.85 22.30 14.36
N MET A 716 -19.05 21.95 15.37
CA MET A 716 -17.61 22.14 15.37
C MET A 716 -16.91 20.78 15.33
N PRO A 717 -15.87 20.59 14.51
CA PRO A 717 -14.97 19.43 14.61
C PRO A 717 -14.38 19.30 16.01
N GLU A 718 -14.19 18.07 16.52
CA GLU A 718 -13.77 17.86 17.92
C GLU A 718 -12.39 18.47 18.18
N PHE A 719 -11.53 18.38 17.16
CA PHE A 719 -10.20 18.98 17.16
C PHE A 719 -10.24 20.51 17.37
N GLU A 720 -11.11 21.21 16.63
CA GLU A 720 -11.28 22.66 16.72
C GLU A 720 -11.86 23.06 18.08
N LEU A 721 -12.88 22.32 18.53
CA LEU A 721 -13.53 22.54 19.81
C LEU A 721 -12.52 22.45 20.98
N LYS A 722 -11.70 21.40 20.99
CA LYS A 722 -10.73 21.10 22.06
C LYS A 722 -9.53 22.04 22.05
N ASN A 723 -8.96 22.32 20.88
CA ASN A 723 -7.63 22.95 20.78
C ASN A 723 -7.71 24.47 20.56
N HIS A 724 -8.85 25.00 20.10
CA HIS A 724 -8.97 26.39 19.70
C HIS A 724 -10.15 27.10 20.36
N ILE A 725 -11.37 26.59 20.19
CA ILE A 725 -12.59 27.27 20.66
C ILE A 725 -12.67 27.31 22.19
N LEU A 726 -12.66 26.16 22.87
CA LEU A 726 -12.81 26.12 24.32
C LEU A 726 -11.66 26.81 25.07
N PRO A 727 -10.38 26.66 24.67
CA PRO A 727 -9.28 27.45 25.25
C PRO A 727 -9.46 28.95 25.02
N TYR A 728 -9.94 29.37 23.84
CA TYR A 728 -10.23 30.77 23.56
C TYR A 728 -11.36 31.30 24.45
N TRP A 729 -12.48 30.59 24.56
CA TRP A 729 -13.60 30.96 25.43
C TRP A 729 -13.19 31.00 26.91
N TYR A 730 -12.38 30.03 27.35
CA TYR A 730 -11.76 30.04 28.68
C TYR A 730 -10.95 31.33 28.90
N SER A 731 -10.19 31.78 27.90
CA SER A 731 -9.39 33.01 28.02
C SER A 731 -10.25 34.28 28.20
N LEU A 732 -11.48 34.31 27.67
CA LEU A 732 -12.40 35.46 27.77
C LEU A 732 -13.10 35.55 29.13
N LEU A 733 -13.36 34.41 29.77
CA LEU A 733 -14.05 34.35 31.06
C LEU A 733 -13.21 34.96 32.18
N LYS A 734 -13.84 35.73 33.07
CA LYS A 734 -13.23 36.18 34.33
C LYS A 734 -13.00 35.01 35.29
N SER A 735 -12.25 35.22 36.38
CA SER A 735 -12.10 34.21 37.42
C SER A 735 -13.49 33.84 37.99
N ARG A 736 -13.78 32.54 38.11
CA ARG A 736 -15.13 32.02 38.43
C ARG A 736 -16.21 32.34 37.40
N GLY A 737 -15.82 32.71 36.18
CA GLY A 737 -16.73 32.85 35.05
C GLY A 737 -17.30 31.50 34.65
N LYS A 738 -18.55 31.49 34.18
CA LYS A 738 -19.29 30.26 33.87
C LYS A 738 -19.32 29.98 32.37
N LEU A 739 -19.19 28.71 32.01
CA LEU A 739 -19.49 28.18 30.69
C LEU A 739 -20.72 27.28 30.79
N VAL A 740 -21.72 27.54 29.95
CA VAL A 740 -22.94 26.74 29.83
C VAL A 740 -23.07 26.29 28.39
N ILE A 741 -23.11 24.98 28.15
CA ILE A 741 -23.27 24.39 26.82
C ILE A 741 -24.54 23.54 26.80
N ILE A 742 -25.39 23.75 25.80
CA ILE A 742 -26.53 22.88 25.49
C ILE A 742 -26.30 22.23 24.13
N CYS A 743 -26.40 20.91 24.07
CA CYS A 743 -26.28 20.14 22.83
C CYS A 743 -26.99 18.78 22.92
N PRO A 744 -27.19 18.08 21.78
CA PRO A 744 -27.84 16.77 21.77
C PRO A 744 -27.11 15.72 22.63
N ASP A 745 -27.87 14.97 23.44
CA ASP A 745 -27.36 13.88 24.29
C ASP A 745 -27.32 12.57 23.51
N ALA A 746 -26.14 12.26 22.93
CA ALA A 746 -25.96 11.09 22.07
C ALA A 746 -26.24 9.78 22.79
N GLU A 747 -25.84 9.68 24.07
CA GLU A 747 -26.03 8.47 24.88
C GLU A 747 -27.52 8.21 25.07
N HIS A 748 -28.27 9.24 25.47
CA HIS A 748 -29.70 9.09 25.72
C HIS A 748 -30.52 8.84 24.45
N MET A 749 -30.19 9.52 23.34
CA MET A 749 -30.88 9.29 22.06
C MET A 749 -30.67 7.87 21.52
N VAL A 750 -29.46 7.32 21.63
CA VAL A 750 -29.18 5.93 21.23
C VAL A 750 -29.92 4.95 22.14
N LEU A 751 -29.98 5.23 23.45
CA LEU A 751 -30.73 4.41 24.40
C LEU A 751 -32.24 4.42 24.10
N GLU A 752 -32.86 5.57 23.86
CA GLU A 752 -34.29 5.66 23.56
C GLU A 752 -34.64 5.10 22.17
N TYR A 753 -33.73 5.20 21.21
CA TYR A 753 -33.85 4.49 19.92
C TYR A 753 -33.84 2.97 20.13
N SER A 754 -32.93 2.45 20.95
CA SER A 754 -32.86 1.02 21.25
C SER A 754 -34.11 0.47 21.95
N LYS A 755 -34.85 1.33 22.66
CA LYS A 755 -36.14 1.01 23.31
C LYS A 755 -37.35 1.18 22.37
N GLY A 756 -37.15 1.69 21.16
CA GLY A 756 -38.23 1.98 20.19
C GLY A 756 -39.01 3.27 20.48
N ASN A 757 -38.58 4.08 21.46
CA ASN A 757 -39.23 5.35 21.83
C ASN A 757 -38.73 6.54 21.01
N PHE A 758 -37.71 6.33 20.18
CA PHE A 758 -37.11 7.34 19.33
C PHE A 758 -37.06 6.84 17.89
N SER A 759 -37.54 7.65 16.94
CA SER A 759 -37.60 7.21 15.55
C SER A 759 -36.22 7.21 14.90
N TRP A 760 -36.02 6.34 13.91
CA TRP A 760 -34.81 6.34 13.10
C TRP A 760 -34.61 7.68 12.37
N ASP A 761 -35.69 8.28 11.87
CA ASP A 761 -35.62 9.56 11.17
C ASP A 761 -35.20 10.70 12.09
N SER A 762 -35.66 10.69 13.34
CA SER A 762 -35.23 11.62 14.39
C SER A 762 -33.73 11.45 14.68
N LEU A 763 -33.28 10.21 14.93
CA LEU A 763 -31.88 9.91 15.22
C LEU A 763 -30.96 10.31 14.06
N ARG A 764 -31.35 9.98 12.83
CA ARG A 764 -30.61 10.33 11.61
C ARG A 764 -30.53 11.83 11.41
N LYS A 765 -31.66 12.55 11.57
CA LYS A 765 -31.74 14.00 11.37
C LYS A 765 -30.83 14.75 12.33
N ILE A 766 -30.73 14.32 13.59
CA ILE A 766 -29.84 14.97 14.57
C ILE A 766 -28.39 14.56 14.33
N THR A 767 -28.11 13.30 14.02
CA THR A 767 -26.74 12.81 13.86
C THR A 767 -25.99 13.57 12.76
N TYR A 768 -26.69 13.99 11.70
CA TYR A 768 -26.09 14.68 10.56
C TYR A 768 -26.46 16.17 10.47
N GLY A 769 -27.18 16.71 11.46
CA GLY A 769 -27.86 18.01 11.34
C GLY A 769 -29.08 17.97 10.41
N ALA A 770 -29.98 18.94 10.56
CA ALA A 770 -31.23 18.98 9.79
C ALA A 770 -31.01 19.29 8.29
N GLN A 771 -29.83 19.83 7.93
CA GLN A 771 -29.42 20.15 6.56
C GLN A 771 -30.40 21.05 5.79
N ASP A 772 -31.17 21.86 6.51
CA ASP A 772 -32.16 22.79 5.97
C ASP A 772 -31.57 24.16 5.56
N PHE A 773 -30.30 24.42 5.90
CA PHE A 773 -29.51 25.55 5.39
C PHE A 773 -28.00 25.26 5.40
N SER A 774 -27.24 26.07 4.66
CA SER A 774 -25.78 25.95 4.57
C SER A 774 -25.12 26.16 5.93
N GLY A 775 -24.38 25.15 6.40
CA GLY A 775 -23.74 25.12 7.72
C GLY A 775 -24.48 24.29 8.78
N ASN A 776 -25.70 23.82 8.52
CA ASN A 776 -26.44 22.93 9.43
C ASN A 776 -25.99 21.46 9.30
N PHE A 777 -24.73 21.20 9.62
CA PHE A 777 -24.11 19.89 9.69
C PHE A 777 -23.52 19.65 11.08
N HIS A 778 -23.80 18.50 11.68
CA HIS A 778 -23.14 18.11 12.93
C HIS A 778 -21.88 17.33 12.58
N TYR A 779 -20.74 17.76 13.12
CA TYR A 779 -19.47 17.06 12.99
C TYR A 779 -19.25 16.06 14.13
N ASN A 780 -19.97 16.23 15.24
CA ASN A 780 -19.84 15.42 16.44
C ASN A 780 -21.19 15.08 17.08
N MET A 781 -21.16 14.01 17.87
CA MET A 781 -22.22 13.60 18.78
C MET A 781 -21.59 13.39 20.14
N PHE A 782 -22.05 14.13 21.15
CA PHE A 782 -21.44 14.10 22.47
C PHE A 782 -22.25 13.26 23.45
N THR A 783 -21.54 12.47 24.23
CA THR A 783 -22.04 11.94 25.50
C THR A 783 -21.70 12.93 26.63
N SER A 784 -22.44 12.85 27.74
CA SER A 784 -22.14 13.64 28.94
C SER A 784 -20.68 13.46 29.39
N GLU A 785 -20.15 12.24 29.31
CA GLU A 785 -18.77 11.93 29.67
C GLU A 785 -17.76 12.53 28.68
N SER A 786 -17.98 12.35 27.37
CA SER A 786 -17.02 12.82 26.35
C SER A 786 -16.88 14.33 26.35
N LEU A 787 -17.99 15.07 26.43
CA LEU A 787 -17.94 16.54 26.45
C LEU A 787 -17.34 17.07 27.76
N SER A 788 -17.70 16.49 28.90
CA SER A 788 -17.12 16.86 30.20
C SER A 788 -15.60 16.65 30.23
N ARG A 789 -15.11 15.57 29.61
CA ARG A 789 -13.67 15.29 29.48
C ARG A 789 -12.95 16.34 28.65
N ILE A 790 -13.53 16.75 27.51
CA ILE A 790 -12.96 17.79 26.65
C ILE A 790 -12.90 19.12 27.42
N ILE A 791 -13.99 19.53 28.06
CA ILE A 791 -14.08 20.78 28.83
C ILE A 791 -13.07 20.77 29.99
N SER A 792 -12.95 19.66 30.73
CA SER A 792 -11.99 19.52 31.83
C SER A 792 -10.54 19.67 31.36
N ASN A 793 -10.20 19.08 30.21
CA ASN A 793 -8.86 19.18 29.63
C ASN A 793 -8.49 20.62 29.22
N CYS A 794 -9.48 21.49 29.00
CA CYS A 794 -9.26 22.92 28.72
C CYS A 794 -9.07 23.78 29.98
N GLY A 795 -9.08 23.16 31.17
CA GLY A 795 -8.81 23.82 32.45
C GLY A 795 -10.05 24.23 33.25
N PHE A 796 -11.26 23.99 32.72
CA PHE A 796 -12.50 24.23 33.47
C PHE A 796 -12.67 23.22 34.61
N GLN A 797 -13.28 23.70 35.70
CA GLN A 797 -13.55 22.98 36.94
C GLN A 797 -15.06 23.00 37.27
N GLU A 798 -15.45 22.31 38.34
CA GLU A 798 -16.85 22.23 38.80
C GLU A 798 -17.85 21.84 37.69
N ILE A 799 -17.49 20.86 36.86
CA ILE A 799 -18.29 20.45 35.71
C ILE A 799 -19.52 19.66 36.19
N VAL A 800 -20.70 20.20 35.91
CA VAL A 800 -22.00 19.58 36.22
C VAL A 800 -22.74 19.34 34.93
N CYS A 801 -23.10 18.09 34.66
CA CYS A 801 -23.95 17.73 33.53
C CYS A 801 -25.34 17.34 34.03
N THR A 802 -26.36 18.03 33.52
CA THR A 802 -27.77 17.67 33.77
C THR A 802 -28.26 16.86 32.59
N ARG A 803 -28.64 15.59 32.83
CA ARG A 803 -29.02 14.62 31.78
C ARG A 803 -30.35 14.95 31.09
N ALA A 804 -30.41 14.53 29.82
CA ALA A 804 -31.48 14.56 28.82
C ALA A 804 -32.85 15.16 29.21
N ARG A 805 -33.19 16.31 28.63
CA ARG A 805 -34.58 16.80 28.51
C ARG A 805 -35.06 16.60 27.07
N LEU A 806 -36.32 16.20 26.89
CA LEU A 806 -36.95 16.15 25.58
C LEU A 806 -37.40 17.55 25.19
N VAL A 807 -36.72 18.17 24.22
CA VAL A 807 -37.00 19.51 23.72
C VAL A 807 -37.10 19.41 22.20
N ASN A 808 -38.16 19.99 21.60
CA ASN A 808 -38.39 20.01 20.15
C ASN A 808 -38.27 18.63 19.44
N GLY A 809 -38.59 17.54 20.16
CA GLY A 809 -38.57 16.17 19.63
C GLY A 809 -37.25 15.42 19.75
N PHE A 810 -36.25 15.98 20.45
CA PHE A 810 -34.91 15.43 20.61
C PHE A 810 -34.43 15.53 22.07
N TYR A 811 -33.47 14.69 22.46
CA TYR A 811 -32.92 14.70 23.80
C TYR A 811 -31.65 15.53 23.86
N GLU A 812 -31.63 16.52 24.75
CA GLU A 812 -30.53 17.47 24.92
C GLU A 812 -29.99 17.43 26.34
N MET A 813 -28.67 17.59 26.47
CA MET A 813 -27.98 17.71 27.74
C MET A 813 -27.46 19.12 27.95
N GLU A 814 -27.41 19.54 29.21
CA GLU A 814 -26.81 20.81 29.64
C GLU A 814 -25.53 20.52 30.41
N VAL A 815 -24.43 21.15 30.03
CA VAL A 815 -23.14 21.06 30.71
C VAL A 815 -22.74 22.45 31.22
N CYS A 816 -22.65 22.58 32.53
CA CYS A 816 -22.17 23.77 33.22
C CYS A 816 -20.74 23.53 33.72
N ALA A 817 -19.85 24.51 33.55
CA ALA A 817 -18.48 24.48 34.02
C ALA A 817 -18.00 25.86 34.46
N VAL A 818 -16.96 25.91 35.30
CA VAL A 818 -16.43 27.14 35.90
C VAL A 818 -14.95 27.28 35.57
N LYS A 819 -14.50 28.51 35.27
CA LYS A 819 -13.08 28.85 35.10
C LYS A 819 -12.36 29.06 36.44
#